data_AF-A0A928PXV9-F1
#
_entry.id   AF-A0A928PXV9-F1
#
_cell.length_a   1.000
_cell.length_b   1.000
_cell.length_c   1.000
_cell.angle_alpha   90.00
_cell.angle_beta   90.00
_cell.angle_gamma   90.00
#
_symmetry.space_group_name_H-M   'P 1'
#
loop_
_entity.id
_entity.type
_entity.pdbx_description
1 polymer ?
#
loop_
_entity_poly.entity_id
_entity_poly.type
_entity_poly.pdbx_seq_one_letter_code
_entity_poly.pdbx_strand_id
1 'polypeptide(L)'
;MENNLKKGRVTIPTDVDVIPETLEIMKRLGADAVRDCDGTDFPQELREVDAKIYSTYYTTRKDNAWAKANPDEVQQCYLMTDFITALGDTLSIKLMKGISDELMQVNERDDIKRWWEVIDRTSGEVVSTDDWDYCSESGCVEIKNTKAYHEYTVSFLAYIIWDPVHMYNAVTNDWKDFEHQITFDVRQPKTRKFTMERLRKFVADHPYVNVIRYTTFFHQFTLVFDELKRFKFVDWYGYSASVSPYILEQFEKEVGYKFRPEFIIDQGYHNNQYRVPSKEYKDFQAFQRREVAKLVKEMVDITHELGKEAMMFLGDHWIGTEPFMDEFKTIGLDAVVGSVGNGSTLRLISDIPGVKYTEGRFLPYFFPDVFHEGGDPVKEAKENWVTARRAILRKPVDRIGYGGYLKLALQFPEFIDYIESVCNEFRELYENVKGTTPYCIKTVAVLNSWGKMRAWGCHMVHHALYYKQNYSYAGIIEALSGAPFDVKFISFDDIAENPEILKDIDVIINVGDADTAHTGGEYWENPEIVAAIRGFVHNGGGFIGVGEPTGHQYQGHFLQLAKVLGVEMETGLTLNYEKHNWEQKDGHFILADCTKEVDFGEGKKNIYAFEGTDILVERNKEVQMAVNSFGDGRSVYISGLPYSFENSRILYRAILWASHGEADLNRWYSENFNVEVHAFVANGKYCVVNNTYEPQDTVVYTENGNSFPLHLEANEIKWYNI
;
A
#
# COMPACT_ATOMS: atom_id res chain seq x y z
N MET A 1 -22.04 -4.44 35.42
CA MET A 1 -22.22 -4.30 33.95
C MET A 1 -21.74 -5.61 33.34
N GLU A 2 -22.64 -6.58 33.17
CA GLU A 2 -22.31 -7.93 32.69
C GLU A 2 -22.44 -8.03 31.16
N ASN A 3 -21.41 -8.59 30.52
CA ASN A 3 -21.42 -9.35 29.25
C ASN A 3 -21.80 -8.71 27.89
N ASN A 4 -21.91 -7.39 27.72
CA ASN A 4 -22.08 -6.82 26.36
C ASN A 4 -20.79 -6.83 25.48
N LEU A 5 -19.62 -7.17 26.05
CA LEU A 5 -18.33 -7.17 25.33
C LEU A 5 -17.99 -8.49 24.61
N LYS A 6 -18.92 -9.47 24.55
CA LYS A 6 -18.59 -10.85 24.13
C LYS A 6 -18.96 -11.22 22.68
N LYS A 7 -19.66 -10.36 21.94
CA LYS A 7 -20.12 -10.67 20.58
C LYS A 7 -20.13 -9.43 19.69
N GLY A 8 -20.04 -9.66 18.38
CA GLY A 8 -20.09 -8.60 17.37
C GLY A 8 -18.72 -8.24 16.80
N ARG A 9 -18.76 -7.53 15.66
CA ARG A 9 -17.59 -6.94 14.98
C ARG A 9 -16.56 -7.94 14.46
N VAL A 10 -16.95 -9.20 14.32
CA VAL A 10 -16.07 -10.28 13.91
C VAL A 10 -16.72 -11.05 12.78
N THR A 11 -16.03 -11.12 11.65
CA THR A 11 -16.41 -11.90 10.48
C THR A 11 -15.51 -13.14 10.37
N ILE A 12 -16.09 -14.32 10.20
CA ILE A 12 -15.34 -15.58 10.05
C ILE A 12 -15.63 -16.26 8.69
N PRO A 13 -14.67 -17.05 8.15
CA PRO A 13 -14.92 -17.85 6.96
C PRO A 13 -15.68 -19.13 7.30
N THR A 14 -16.41 -19.69 6.32
CA THR A 14 -17.06 -21.00 6.42
C THR A 14 -16.98 -21.77 5.10
N ASP A 15 -17.19 -23.07 5.17
CA ASP A 15 -17.24 -23.98 4.03
C ASP A 15 -18.26 -25.11 4.29
N VAL A 16 -18.72 -25.78 3.23
CA VAL A 16 -19.72 -26.86 3.28
C VAL A 16 -19.30 -28.05 4.14
N ASP A 17 -17.99 -28.25 4.30
CA ASP A 17 -17.42 -29.38 5.05
C ASP A 17 -17.24 -29.10 6.56
N VAL A 18 -17.50 -27.88 7.04
CA VAL A 18 -17.20 -27.45 8.44
C VAL A 18 -18.38 -26.74 9.10
N ILE A 19 -19.61 -27.10 8.77
CA ILE A 19 -20.81 -26.43 9.29
C ILE A 19 -20.90 -26.49 10.83
N PRO A 20 -20.76 -27.66 11.50
CA PRO A 20 -20.80 -27.73 12.97
C PRO A 20 -19.69 -26.92 13.63
N GLU A 21 -18.47 -27.01 13.10
CA GLU A 21 -17.30 -26.31 13.61
C GLU A 21 -17.42 -24.79 13.37
N THR A 22 -18.03 -24.37 12.27
CA THR A 22 -18.35 -22.96 12.03
C THR A 22 -19.24 -22.43 13.15
N LEU A 23 -20.33 -23.13 13.50
CA LEU A 23 -21.22 -22.69 14.58
C LEU A 23 -20.52 -22.63 15.95
N GLU A 24 -19.61 -23.58 16.21
CA GLU A 24 -18.76 -23.56 17.40
C GLU A 24 -17.84 -22.33 17.43
N ILE A 25 -17.11 -22.09 16.34
CA ILE A 25 -16.19 -20.95 16.20
C ILE A 25 -16.94 -19.61 16.24
N MET A 26 -18.12 -19.51 15.63
CA MET A 26 -18.96 -18.31 15.74
C MET A 26 -19.28 -17.99 17.20
N LYS A 27 -19.69 -19.00 17.97
CA LYS A 27 -20.00 -18.82 19.39
C LYS A 27 -18.76 -18.47 20.19
N ARG A 28 -17.64 -19.14 19.90
CA ARG A 28 -16.36 -18.99 20.61
C ARG A 28 -15.74 -17.61 20.39
N LEU A 29 -15.62 -17.18 19.14
CA LEU A 29 -15.03 -15.88 18.77
C LEU A 29 -16.04 -14.72 18.91
N GLY A 30 -17.31 -15.02 19.14
CA GLY A 30 -18.38 -14.03 19.19
C GLY A 30 -18.65 -13.39 17.82
N ALA A 31 -18.51 -14.15 16.74
CA ALA A 31 -18.73 -13.67 15.38
C ALA A 31 -20.20 -13.35 15.12
N ASP A 32 -20.44 -12.24 14.44
CA ASP A 32 -21.76 -11.75 14.02
C ASP A 32 -21.89 -11.66 12.49
N ALA A 33 -20.85 -12.07 11.76
CA ALA A 33 -20.90 -12.23 10.32
C ALA A 33 -20.16 -13.50 9.87
N VAL A 34 -20.64 -14.11 8.80
CA VAL A 34 -20.07 -15.31 8.18
C VAL A 34 -19.90 -15.07 6.69
N ARG A 35 -18.80 -15.56 6.13
CA ARG A 35 -18.43 -15.42 4.72
C ARG A 35 -18.07 -16.77 4.10
N ASP A 36 -18.52 -17.01 2.88
CA ASP A 36 -18.15 -18.19 2.07
C ASP A 36 -16.64 -18.23 1.74
N CYS A 37 -16.01 -19.41 1.74
CA CYS A 37 -14.64 -19.53 1.24
C CYS A 37 -14.57 -19.29 -0.29
N ASP A 38 -13.41 -18.84 -0.77
CA ASP A 38 -13.22 -18.66 -2.21
C ASP A 38 -13.36 -20.01 -2.94
N GLY A 39 -14.35 -20.09 -3.82
CA GLY A 39 -14.58 -21.26 -4.67
C GLY A 39 -15.57 -22.28 -4.12
N THR A 40 -16.22 -22.05 -2.99
CA THR A 40 -17.23 -22.96 -2.43
C THR A 40 -18.62 -22.32 -2.37
N ASP A 41 -19.66 -23.14 -2.38
CA ASP A 41 -21.04 -22.66 -2.24
C ASP A 41 -21.36 -22.37 -0.77
N PHE A 42 -22.16 -21.34 -0.50
CA PHE A 42 -22.56 -21.03 0.87
C PHE A 42 -23.48 -22.14 1.44
N PRO A 43 -23.15 -22.73 2.60
CA PRO A 43 -23.89 -23.87 3.15
C PRO A 43 -25.35 -23.54 3.43
N GLN A 44 -26.28 -24.43 3.06
CA GLN A 44 -27.72 -24.18 3.22
C GLN A 44 -28.13 -24.04 4.69
N GLU A 45 -27.49 -24.82 5.54
CA GLU A 45 -27.68 -24.89 6.98
C GLU A 45 -27.29 -23.58 7.69
N LEU A 46 -26.40 -22.78 7.07
CA LEU A 46 -25.95 -21.50 7.60
C LEU A 46 -26.74 -20.31 7.03
N ARG A 47 -27.81 -20.53 6.27
CA ARG A 47 -28.63 -19.43 5.72
C ARG A 47 -29.53 -18.76 6.75
N GLU A 48 -29.83 -19.48 7.84
CA GLU A 48 -30.78 -19.07 8.88
C GLU A 48 -30.09 -18.81 10.24
N VAL A 49 -28.75 -18.74 10.26
CA VAL A 49 -28.02 -18.38 11.49
C VAL A 49 -28.22 -16.88 11.77
N ASP A 50 -28.27 -16.56 13.07
CA ASP A 50 -28.31 -15.20 13.61
C ASP A 50 -26.96 -14.46 13.42
N ALA A 51 -26.58 -14.22 12.17
CA ALA A 51 -25.40 -13.49 11.74
C ALA A 51 -25.62 -12.85 10.36
N LYS A 52 -24.88 -11.78 10.06
CA LYS A 52 -24.83 -11.23 8.71
C LYS A 52 -24.15 -12.22 7.77
N ILE A 53 -24.78 -12.52 6.64
CA ILE A 53 -24.23 -13.37 5.61
C ILE A 53 -23.57 -12.49 4.54
N TYR A 54 -22.27 -12.66 4.40
CA TYR A 54 -21.47 -12.03 3.35
C TYR A 54 -21.32 -13.04 2.23
N SER A 55 -21.50 -12.58 0.99
CA SER A 55 -21.20 -13.41 -0.18
C SER A 55 -20.21 -12.71 -1.09
N THR A 56 -19.19 -13.46 -1.48
CA THR A 56 -18.13 -13.01 -2.37
C THR A 56 -18.67 -12.86 -3.80
N TYR A 57 -18.57 -11.66 -4.37
CA TYR A 57 -19.03 -11.40 -5.74
C TYR A 57 -17.87 -10.97 -6.64
N TYR A 58 -17.64 -11.74 -7.70
CA TYR A 58 -16.60 -11.47 -8.70
C TYR A 58 -17.21 -10.79 -9.92
N THR A 59 -16.84 -9.53 -10.17
CA THR A 59 -17.52 -8.72 -11.21
C THR A 59 -17.01 -9.00 -12.63
N THR A 60 -15.77 -9.46 -12.78
CA THR A 60 -15.06 -9.58 -14.08
C THR A 60 -14.77 -11.02 -14.52
N ARG A 61 -15.16 -12.02 -13.72
CA ARG A 61 -14.88 -13.45 -14.00
C ARG A 61 -16.03 -14.36 -13.56
N LYS A 62 -15.77 -15.68 -13.49
CA LYS A 62 -16.74 -16.77 -13.18
C LYS A 62 -17.83 -17.01 -14.24
N ASP A 63 -17.69 -16.48 -15.44
CA ASP A 63 -18.57 -16.81 -16.58
C ASP A 63 -17.79 -16.96 -17.88
N ASN A 64 -17.14 -18.11 -18.03
CA ASN A 64 -16.32 -18.41 -19.20
C ASN A 64 -17.13 -18.53 -20.49
N ALA A 65 -18.41 -18.91 -20.39
CA ALA A 65 -19.29 -18.97 -21.56
C ALA A 65 -19.49 -17.57 -22.15
N TRP A 66 -19.73 -16.56 -21.30
CA TRP A 66 -19.79 -15.16 -21.74
C TRP A 66 -18.47 -14.69 -22.33
N ALA A 67 -17.34 -14.94 -21.64
CA ALA A 67 -16.03 -14.48 -22.09
C ALA A 67 -15.64 -15.06 -23.46
N LYS A 68 -15.85 -16.37 -23.67
CA LYS A 68 -15.58 -17.04 -24.94
C LYS A 68 -16.50 -16.58 -26.07
N ALA A 69 -17.73 -16.17 -25.75
CA ALA A 69 -18.68 -15.63 -26.73
C ALA A 69 -18.39 -14.16 -27.11
N ASN A 70 -17.67 -13.42 -26.26
CA ASN A 70 -17.36 -11.99 -26.45
C ASN A 70 -15.84 -11.71 -26.33
N PRO A 71 -14.99 -12.31 -27.18
CA PRO A 71 -13.54 -12.15 -27.10
C PRO A 71 -13.04 -10.70 -27.33
N ASP A 72 -13.86 -9.83 -27.94
CA ASP A 72 -13.59 -8.39 -28.09
C ASP A 72 -13.63 -7.62 -26.77
N GLU A 73 -14.31 -8.16 -25.77
CA GLU A 73 -14.52 -7.51 -24.47
C GLU A 73 -13.77 -8.22 -23.34
N VAL A 74 -12.80 -9.08 -23.68
CA VAL A 74 -11.82 -9.62 -22.72
C VAL A 74 -10.90 -8.49 -22.27
N GLN A 75 -10.57 -8.47 -20.98
CA GLN A 75 -9.71 -7.44 -20.40
C GLN A 75 -8.31 -7.47 -21.00
N GLN A 76 -7.71 -6.30 -21.21
CA GLN A 76 -6.40 -6.17 -21.84
C GLN A 76 -5.36 -5.56 -20.90
N CYS A 77 -4.10 -5.81 -21.22
CA CYS A 77 -2.93 -5.32 -20.51
C CYS A 77 -1.89 -4.82 -21.51
N TYR A 78 -1.21 -3.71 -21.18
CA TYR A 78 0.02 -3.32 -21.88
C TYR A 78 1.23 -4.08 -21.32
N LEU A 79 2.00 -4.70 -22.23
CA LEU A 79 3.24 -5.39 -21.95
C LEU A 79 4.38 -4.82 -22.78
N MET A 80 5.62 -5.10 -22.37
CA MET A 80 6.82 -4.76 -23.13
C MET A 80 7.71 -6.00 -23.26
N THR A 81 8.34 -6.15 -24.41
CA THR A 81 9.41 -7.15 -24.60
C THR A 81 10.67 -6.77 -23.84
N ASP A 82 11.59 -7.72 -23.68
CA ASP A 82 12.96 -7.40 -23.24
C ASP A 82 13.64 -6.43 -24.24
N PHE A 83 14.71 -5.79 -23.79
CA PHE A 83 15.61 -5.00 -24.63
C PHE A 83 16.42 -5.93 -25.53
N ILE A 84 16.23 -5.83 -26.85
CA ILE A 84 16.93 -6.68 -27.81
C ILE A 84 17.84 -5.82 -28.68
N THR A 85 19.13 -6.13 -28.65
CA THR A 85 20.14 -5.46 -29.49
C THR A 85 20.04 -5.93 -30.95
N ALA A 86 19.87 -5.00 -31.88
CA ALA A 86 19.97 -5.27 -33.31
C ALA A 86 21.44 -5.52 -33.70
N LEU A 87 21.71 -6.59 -34.45
CA LEU A 87 23.07 -6.88 -34.95
C LEU A 87 23.29 -6.40 -36.40
N GLY A 88 22.23 -5.87 -37.03
CA GLY A 88 22.24 -5.43 -38.42
C GLY A 88 21.09 -4.46 -38.70
N ASP A 89 20.59 -4.49 -39.93
CA ASP A 89 19.52 -3.64 -40.46
C ASP A 89 18.11 -4.23 -40.27
N THR A 90 18.02 -5.44 -39.74
CA THR A 90 16.74 -6.07 -39.37
C THR A 90 16.81 -6.71 -37.99
N LEU A 91 15.68 -6.77 -37.28
CA LEU A 91 15.55 -7.42 -35.99
C LEU A 91 14.19 -8.11 -35.84
N SER A 92 14.19 -9.34 -35.34
CA SER A 92 12.97 -10.09 -34.98
C SER A 92 12.83 -10.17 -33.47
N ILE A 93 11.69 -9.73 -32.92
CA ILE A 93 11.41 -9.75 -31.47
C ILE A 93 10.14 -10.58 -31.19
N LYS A 94 10.30 -11.69 -30.46
CA LYS A 94 9.18 -12.53 -29.97
C LYS A 94 8.45 -11.82 -28.82
N LEU A 95 7.15 -11.56 -28.98
CA LEU A 95 6.38 -10.75 -28.02
C LEU A 95 6.20 -11.40 -26.65
N MET A 96 5.71 -12.64 -26.61
CA MET A 96 5.34 -13.33 -25.36
C MET A 96 6.51 -14.01 -24.65
N LYS A 97 7.75 -13.77 -25.08
CA LYS A 97 8.92 -14.45 -24.51
C LYS A 97 9.03 -14.19 -23.01
N GLY A 98 9.08 -15.27 -22.22
CA GLY A 98 9.19 -15.17 -20.76
C GLY A 98 7.91 -14.71 -20.06
N ILE A 99 6.75 -14.80 -20.72
CA ILE A 99 5.41 -14.58 -20.16
C ILE A 99 4.62 -15.87 -20.35
N SER A 100 3.77 -16.24 -19.39
CA SER A 100 2.96 -17.44 -19.51
C SER A 100 1.91 -17.30 -20.63
N ASP A 101 1.99 -18.18 -21.63
CA ASP A 101 0.97 -18.32 -22.68
C ASP A 101 -0.37 -18.86 -22.13
N GLU A 102 -0.40 -19.39 -20.90
CA GLU A 102 -1.65 -19.74 -20.21
C GLU A 102 -2.34 -18.51 -19.59
N LEU A 103 -1.58 -17.44 -19.33
CA LEU A 103 -2.08 -16.22 -18.68
C LEU A 103 -2.61 -15.21 -19.69
N MET A 104 -1.86 -14.96 -20.77
CA MET A 104 -2.14 -13.88 -21.70
C MET A 104 -2.01 -14.30 -23.16
N GLN A 105 -2.71 -13.59 -24.04
CA GLN A 105 -2.68 -13.78 -25.49
C GLN A 105 -2.49 -12.43 -26.18
N VAL A 106 -1.62 -12.35 -27.19
CA VAL A 106 -1.41 -11.13 -27.97
C VAL A 106 -2.72 -10.65 -28.61
N ASN A 107 -3.00 -9.34 -28.51
CA ASN A 107 -4.12 -8.72 -29.19
C ASN A 107 -3.72 -8.30 -30.61
N GLU A 108 -3.99 -9.17 -31.56
CA GLU A 108 -3.87 -8.90 -33.01
C GLU A 108 -5.19 -8.46 -33.67
N ARG A 109 -6.27 -8.32 -32.90
CA ARG A 109 -7.60 -7.92 -33.41
C ARG A 109 -7.70 -6.42 -33.60
N ASP A 110 -7.22 -5.67 -32.62
CA ASP A 110 -7.19 -4.21 -32.66
C ASP A 110 -6.01 -3.73 -33.51
N ASP A 111 -6.09 -2.50 -34.03
CA ASP A 111 -5.07 -1.94 -34.93
C ASP A 111 -3.70 -1.84 -34.24
N ILE A 112 -2.82 -2.79 -34.55
CA ILE A 112 -1.47 -2.87 -33.96
C ILE A 112 -0.63 -1.65 -34.28
N LYS A 113 -0.82 -1.00 -35.45
CA LYS A 113 -0.06 0.20 -35.82
C LYS A 113 -0.51 1.42 -35.02
N ARG A 114 -1.74 1.39 -34.51
CA ARG A 114 -2.29 2.44 -33.66
C ARG A 114 -1.93 2.25 -32.19
N TRP A 115 -1.97 1.02 -31.70
CA TRP A 115 -1.95 0.74 -30.27
C TRP A 115 -0.66 0.11 -29.77
N TRP A 116 0.24 -0.31 -30.66
CA TRP A 116 1.57 -0.79 -30.27
C TRP A 116 2.63 0.25 -30.63
N GLU A 117 3.79 0.13 -30.00
CA GLU A 117 4.89 1.07 -30.21
C GLU A 117 6.22 0.29 -30.21
N VAL A 118 7.00 0.47 -31.27
CA VAL A 118 8.38 -0.03 -31.34
C VAL A 118 9.30 1.15 -31.07
N ILE A 119 10.19 1.00 -30.10
CA ILE A 119 11.10 2.08 -29.68
C ILE A 119 12.54 1.61 -29.83
N ASP A 120 13.34 2.43 -30.54
CA ASP A 120 14.80 2.40 -30.46
C ASP A 120 15.19 2.97 -29.10
N ARG A 121 15.45 2.11 -28.13
CA ARG A 121 15.74 2.50 -26.75
C ARG A 121 17.10 3.16 -26.61
N THR A 122 17.99 3.00 -27.60
CA THR A 122 19.30 3.66 -27.62
C THR A 122 19.18 5.13 -28.04
N SER A 123 18.32 5.48 -29.02
CA SER A 123 18.08 6.87 -29.38
C SER A 123 16.89 7.53 -28.67
N GLY A 124 15.99 6.72 -28.10
CA GLY A 124 14.69 7.16 -27.58
C GLY A 124 13.64 7.43 -28.67
N GLU A 125 13.96 7.16 -29.94
CA GLU A 125 13.05 7.43 -31.06
C GLU A 125 12.03 6.30 -31.26
N VAL A 126 10.80 6.69 -31.58
CA VAL A 126 9.76 5.74 -32.00
C VAL A 126 10.04 5.31 -33.44
N VAL A 127 10.11 4.01 -33.67
CA VAL A 127 10.29 3.44 -35.01
C VAL A 127 9.01 3.62 -35.83
N SER A 128 9.15 4.07 -37.08
CA SER A 128 8.03 4.26 -37.99
C SER A 128 7.19 2.99 -38.12
N THR A 129 5.86 3.14 -38.17
CA THR A 129 4.92 2.02 -38.36
C THR A 129 5.12 1.28 -39.68
N ASP A 130 5.73 1.93 -40.68
CA ASP A 130 6.07 1.34 -41.99
C ASP A 130 7.31 0.43 -41.93
N ASP A 131 8.13 0.59 -40.89
CA ASP A 131 9.42 -0.10 -40.72
C ASP A 131 9.33 -1.34 -39.83
N TRP A 132 8.13 -1.76 -39.42
CA TRP A 132 7.97 -3.03 -38.73
C TRP A 132 6.68 -3.73 -39.15
N ASP A 133 6.52 -5.01 -38.84
CA ASP A 133 5.26 -5.76 -39.00
C ASP A 133 5.18 -6.91 -37.98
N TYR A 134 3.99 -7.46 -37.74
CA TYR A 134 3.80 -8.57 -36.79
C TYR A 134 3.43 -9.84 -37.55
N CYS A 135 4.20 -10.90 -37.35
CA CYS A 135 3.90 -12.22 -37.91
C CYS A 135 3.23 -13.09 -36.85
N SER A 136 1.94 -13.39 -37.02
CA SER A 136 1.17 -14.22 -36.09
C SER A 136 1.68 -15.67 -36.01
N GLU A 137 2.19 -16.23 -37.11
CA GLU A 137 2.76 -17.59 -37.15
C GLU A 137 4.01 -17.72 -36.27
N SER A 138 4.92 -16.75 -36.34
CA SER A 138 6.12 -16.75 -35.49
C SER A 138 5.88 -16.10 -34.12
N GLY A 139 4.84 -15.27 -33.99
CA GLY A 139 4.58 -14.41 -32.84
C GLY A 139 5.64 -13.32 -32.64
N CYS A 140 6.33 -12.93 -33.72
CA CYS A 140 7.40 -11.93 -33.68
C CYS A 140 6.99 -10.63 -34.38
N VAL A 141 7.52 -9.52 -33.87
CA VAL A 141 7.60 -8.26 -34.62
C VAL A 141 8.91 -8.21 -35.38
N GLU A 142 8.82 -8.06 -36.69
CA GLU A 142 9.95 -7.92 -37.61
C GLU A 142 10.18 -6.44 -37.88
N ILE A 143 11.31 -5.91 -37.42
CA ILE A 143 11.73 -4.51 -37.56
C ILE A 143 12.77 -4.43 -38.68
N LYS A 144 12.61 -3.46 -39.57
CA LYS A 144 13.48 -3.13 -40.68
C LYS A 144 14.19 -1.81 -40.41
N ASN A 145 15.26 -1.54 -41.16
CA ASN A 145 16.04 -0.31 -41.04
C ASN A 145 16.57 -0.06 -39.62
N THR A 146 16.82 -1.13 -38.85
CA THR A 146 17.41 -1.00 -37.51
C THR A 146 18.83 -0.47 -37.60
N LYS A 147 19.25 0.27 -36.58
CA LYS A 147 20.64 0.70 -36.42
C LYS A 147 21.39 -0.42 -35.70
N ALA A 148 22.50 -0.87 -36.29
CA ALA A 148 23.32 -1.90 -35.67
C ALA A 148 23.78 -1.45 -34.27
N TYR A 149 23.68 -2.37 -33.32
CA TYR A 149 24.00 -2.24 -31.90
C TYR A 149 23.11 -1.30 -31.08
N HIS A 150 21.99 -0.85 -31.65
CA HIS A 150 20.92 -0.23 -30.87
C HIS A 150 20.02 -1.30 -30.24
N GLU A 151 19.44 -0.99 -29.09
CA GLU A 151 18.45 -1.82 -28.41
C GLU A 151 17.04 -1.39 -28.80
N TYR A 152 16.18 -2.38 -29.04
CA TYR A 152 14.79 -2.17 -29.43
C TYR A 152 13.86 -2.91 -28.48
N THR A 153 12.68 -2.34 -28.28
CA THR A 153 11.59 -2.96 -27.53
C THR A 153 10.28 -2.80 -28.29
N VAL A 154 9.33 -3.69 -28.04
CA VAL A 154 7.95 -3.57 -28.49
C VAL A 154 7.04 -3.45 -27.28
N SER A 155 6.23 -2.39 -27.25
CA SER A 155 5.11 -2.23 -26.34
C SER A 155 3.84 -2.68 -27.05
N PHE A 156 3.11 -3.66 -26.50
CA PHE A 156 1.97 -4.30 -27.17
C PHE A 156 0.83 -4.61 -26.22
N LEU A 157 -0.38 -4.74 -26.77
CA LEU A 157 -1.57 -5.14 -26.04
C LEU A 157 -1.70 -6.67 -26.00
N ALA A 158 -2.08 -7.20 -24.85
CA ALA A 158 -2.43 -8.60 -24.67
C ALA A 158 -3.73 -8.76 -23.89
N TYR A 159 -4.56 -9.73 -24.28
CA TYR A 159 -5.72 -10.18 -23.54
C TYR A 159 -5.32 -11.00 -22.31
N ILE A 160 -6.05 -10.83 -21.21
CA ILE A 160 -5.90 -11.61 -19.98
C ILE A 160 -6.83 -12.83 -20.07
N ILE A 161 -6.29 -13.96 -20.53
CA ILE A 161 -7.06 -15.19 -20.77
C ILE A 161 -7.13 -16.12 -19.55
N TRP A 162 -6.39 -15.79 -18.49
CA TRP A 162 -6.58 -16.37 -17.16
C TRP A 162 -6.44 -15.26 -16.12
N ASP A 163 -7.48 -15.09 -15.31
CA ASP A 163 -7.51 -14.18 -14.19
C ASP A 163 -6.26 -14.35 -13.28
N PRO A 164 -5.44 -13.29 -13.07
CA PRO A 164 -4.18 -13.42 -12.35
C PRO A 164 -4.34 -13.88 -10.90
N VAL A 165 -5.41 -13.49 -10.20
CA VAL A 165 -5.69 -13.93 -8.82
C VAL A 165 -6.14 -15.39 -8.79
N HIS A 166 -6.98 -15.80 -9.74
CA HIS A 166 -7.34 -17.20 -9.91
C HIS A 166 -6.13 -18.07 -10.26
N MET A 167 -5.21 -17.57 -11.09
CA MET A 167 -3.95 -18.25 -11.40
C MET A 167 -3.08 -18.40 -10.16
N TYR A 168 -2.88 -17.32 -9.38
CA TYR A 168 -2.17 -17.37 -8.11
C TYR A 168 -2.76 -18.43 -7.18
N ASN A 169 -4.07 -18.39 -6.94
CA ASN A 169 -4.73 -19.35 -6.04
C ASN A 169 -4.59 -20.79 -6.52
N ALA A 170 -4.76 -21.04 -7.81
CA ALA A 170 -4.64 -22.38 -8.38
C ALA A 170 -3.22 -22.93 -8.28
N VAL A 171 -2.20 -22.11 -8.56
CA VAL A 171 -0.79 -22.49 -8.48
C VAL A 171 -0.38 -22.72 -7.02
N THR A 172 -0.75 -21.81 -6.11
CA THR A 172 -0.39 -21.89 -4.68
C THR A 172 -1.06 -23.08 -3.98
N ASN A 173 -2.30 -23.41 -4.34
CA ASN A 173 -3.04 -24.52 -3.72
C ASN A 173 -2.98 -25.83 -4.52
N ASP A 174 -2.15 -25.89 -5.57
CA ASP A 174 -2.01 -27.04 -6.47
C ASP A 174 -3.36 -27.61 -6.98
N TRP A 175 -4.30 -26.73 -7.32
CA TRP A 175 -5.62 -27.13 -7.80
C TRP A 175 -5.51 -28.02 -9.04
N LYS A 176 -6.32 -29.07 -9.09
CA LYS A 176 -6.43 -30.00 -10.23
C LYS A 176 -7.80 -29.89 -10.87
N ASP A 177 -7.88 -30.19 -12.17
CA ASP A 177 -9.14 -30.36 -12.92
C ASP A 177 -10.10 -29.15 -12.84
N PHE A 178 -9.58 -27.94 -12.97
CA PHE A 178 -10.37 -26.70 -12.98
C PHE A 178 -10.29 -25.97 -14.34
N GLU A 179 -11.29 -25.17 -14.65
CA GLU A 179 -11.27 -24.31 -15.83
C GLU A 179 -10.64 -22.94 -15.51
N HIS A 180 -9.70 -22.48 -16.33
CA HIS A 180 -9.08 -21.16 -16.19
C HIS A 180 -10.15 -20.09 -16.39
N GLN A 181 -10.33 -19.21 -15.42
CA GLN A 181 -11.33 -18.15 -15.50
C GLN A 181 -10.82 -17.01 -16.37
N ILE A 182 -11.50 -16.72 -17.47
CA ILE A 182 -11.15 -15.61 -18.38
C ILE A 182 -11.71 -14.30 -17.80
N THR A 183 -10.92 -13.23 -17.83
CA THR A 183 -11.34 -11.92 -17.30
C THR A 183 -11.93 -11.03 -18.39
N PHE A 184 -13.10 -10.44 -18.16
CA PHE A 184 -13.79 -9.55 -19.10
C PHE A 184 -13.91 -8.11 -18.57
N ASP A 185 -13.88 -7.15 -19.50
CA ASP A 185 -13.88 -5.70 -19.22
C ASP A 185 -15.31 -5.17 -19.11
N VAL A 186 -15.75 -4.87 -17.89
CA VAL A 186 -17.11 -4.38 -17.58
C VAL A 186 -17.38 -2.97 -18.15
N ARG A 187 -16.35 -2.24 -18.58
CA ARG A 187 -16.56 -0.93 -19.24
C ARG A 187 -17.12 -1.08 -20.64
N GLN A 188 -16.90 -2.24 -21.27
CA GLN A 188 -17.37 -2.50 -22.62
C GLN A 188 -18.90 -2.66 -22.67
N PRO A 189 -19.58 -2.20 -23.73
CA PRO A 189 -21.05 -2.09 -23.72
C PRO A 189 -21.80 -3.41 -23.50
N LYS A 190 -21.40 -4.53 -24.10
CA LYS A 190 -22.14 -5.80 -23.95
C LYS A 190 -21.92 -6.36 -22.54
N THR A 191 -20.68 -6.34 -22.07
CA THR A 191 -20.26 -6.88 -20.77
C THR A 191 -20.79 -6.02 -19.64
N ARG A 192 -20.86 -4.69 -19.78
CA ARG A 192 -21.55 -3.81 -18.82
C ARG A 192 -22.98 -4.28 -18.61
N LYS A 193 -23.75 -4.41 -19.68
CA LYS A 193 -25.16 -4.84 -19.62
C LYS A 193 -25.29 -6.22 -18.98
N PHE A 194 -24.49 -7.17 -19.43
CA PHE A 194 -24.45 -8.53 -18.90
C PHE A 194 -24.14 -8.56 -17.40
N THR A 195 -23.14 -7.81 -16.94
CA THR A 195 -22.73 -7.76 -15.53
C THR A 195 -23.83 -7.19 -14.64
N MET A 196 -24.55 -6.14 -15.08
CA MET A 196 -25.67 -5.59 -14.30
C MET A 196 -26.84 -6.58 -14.20
N GLU A 197 -27.19 -7.27 -15.30
CA GLU A 197 -28.23 -8.31 -15.31
C GLU A 197 -27.83 -9.50 -14.42
N ARG A 198 -26.56 -9.91 -14.49
CA ARG A 198 -25.99 -10.99 -13.67
C ARG A 198 -26.01 -10.64 -12.19
N LEU A 199 -25.71 -9.40 -11.81
CA LEU A 199 -25.79 -8.95 -10.41
C LEU A 199 -27.22 -9.05 -9.88
N ARG A 200 -28.21 -8.54 -10.64
CA ARG A 200 -29.63 -8.63 -10.24
C ARG A 200 -30.07 -10.09 -10.09
N LYS A 201 -29.70 -10.95 -11.04
CA LYS A 201 -29.98 -12.39 -10.97
C LYS A 201 -29.32 -13.03 -9.74
N PHE A 202 -28.06 -12.73 -9.47
CA PHE A 202 -27.34 -13.25 -8.33
C PHE A 202 -28.06 -12.92 -7.02
N VAL A 203 -28.42 -11.65 -6.81
CA VAL A 203 -29.13 -11.24 -5.59
C VAL A 203 -30.51 -11.91 -5.47
N ALA A 204 -31.22 -12.08 -6.60
CA ALA A 204 -32.51 -12.78 -6.62
C ALA A 204 -32.39 -14.27 -6.26
N ASP A 205 -31.32 -14.94 -6.71
CA ASP A 205 -31.05 -16.35 -6.43
C ASP A 205 -30.52 -16.57 -4.99
N HIS A 206 -30.04 -15.51 -4.33
CA HIS A 206 -29.43 -15.55 -2.99
C HIS A 206 -30.10 -14.57 -2.00
N PRO A 207 -31.41 -14.72 -1.72
CA PRO A 207 -32.17 -13.75 -0.92
C PRO A 207 -31.67 -13.63 0.53
N TYR A 208 -31.02 -14.68 1.05
CA TYR A 208 -30.46 -14.78 2.40
C TYR A 208 -29.20 -13.93 2.61
N VAL A 209 -28.49 -13.51 1.55
CA VAL A 209 -27.28 -12.70 1.66
C VAL A 209 -27.63 -11.31 2.19
N ASN A 210 -26.84 -10.76 3.12
CA ASN A 210 -27.02 -9.40 3.64
C ASN A 210 -26.04 -8.42 3.00
N VAL A 211 -24.80 -8.86 2.75
CA VAL A 211 -23.72 -8.02 2.24
C VAL A 211 -23.13 -8.65 0.97
N ILE A 212 -23.12 -7.90 -0.11
CA ILE A 212 -22.38 -8.25 -1.33
C ILE A 212 -20.95 -7.76 -1.16
N ARG A 213 -20.02 -8.70 -0.98
CA ARG A 213 -18.59 -8.44 -0.86
C ARG A 213 -17.96 -8.51 -2.25
N TYR A 214 -17.92 -7.37 -2.92
CA TYR A 214 -17.19 -7.20 -4.18
C TYR A 214 -15.71 -7.52 -3.99
N THR A 215 -15.23 -8.55 -4.68
CA THR A 215 -13.84 -9.05 -4.58
C THR A 215 -13.19 -9.13 -5.97
N THR A 216 -12.96 -8.02 -6.67
CA THR A 216 -13.27 -6.63 -6.27
C THR A 216 -14.18 -6.01 -7.32
N PHE A 217 -13.67 -5.12 -8.16
CA PHE A 217 -14.37 -4.51 -9.28
C PHE A 217 -13.63 -4.87 -10.57
N PHE A 218 -13.21 -3.89 -11.36
CA PHE A 218 -13.00 -4.10 -12.79
C PHE A 218 -11.54 -4.38 -13.19
N HIS A 219 -10.57 -3.85 -12.46
CA HIS A 219 -9.18 -3.84 -12.93
C HIS A 219 -8.24 -4.42 -11.90
N GLN A 220 -7.63 -5.54 -12.26
CA GLN A 220 -6.57 -6.19 -11.51
C GLN A 220 -5.37 -5.24 -11.37
N PHE A 221 -4.79 -5.15 -10.17
CA PHE A 221 -3.45 -4.57 -10.03
C PHE A 221 -2.45 -5.34 -10.89
N THR A 222 -1.42 -4.68 -11.41
CA THR A 222 -0.54 -5.33 -12.37
C THR A 222 0.10 -6.59 -11.77
N LEU A 223 -0.18 -7.74 -12.39
CA LEU A 223 0.33 -9.04 -11.96
C LEU A 223 0.56 -9.91 -13.18
N VAL A 224 1.82 -10.24 -13.46
CA VAL A 224 2.24 -10.99 -14.65
C VAL A 224 3.08 -12.18 -14.21
N PHE A 225 2.81 -13.34 -14.79
CA PHE A 225 3.53 -14.58 -14.54
C PHE A 225 4.42 -14.97 -15.72
N ASP A 226 5.57 -15.57 -15.44
CA ASP A 226 6.46 -16.13 -16.44
C ASP A 226 6.01 -17.53 -16.90
N GLU A 227 6.72 -18.12 -17.85
CA GLU A 227 6.47 -19.45 -18.42
C GLU A 227 6.47 -20.57 -17.38
N LEU A 228 7.11 -20.35 -16.22
CA LEU A 228 7.17 -21.29 -15.09
C LEU A 228 6.13 -20.97 -14.00
N LYS A 229 5.19 -20.06 -14.27
CA LYS A 229 4.14 -19.62 -13.34
C LYS A 229 4.71 -18.97 -12.08
N ARG A 230 5.87 -18.33 -12.19
CA ARG A 230 6.46 -17.48 -11.15
C ARG A 230 6.09 -16.02 -11.41
N PHE A 231 6.08 -15.19 -10.37
CA PHE A 231 5.90 -13.76 -10.55
C PHE A 231 7.02 -13.19 -11.44
N LYS A 232 6.63 -12.62 -12.59
CA LYS A 232 7.53 -11.86 -13.48
C LYS A 232 7.51 -10.38 -13.12
N PHE A 233 6.33 -9.82 -12.95
CA PHE A 233 6.13 -8.42 -12.62
C PHE A 233 4.87 -8.24 -11.76
N VAL A 234 4.94 -7.33 -10.80
CA VAL A 234 3.89 -7.07 -9.81
C VAL A 234 3.97 -5.64 -9.32
N ASP A 235 2.83 -4.97 -9.32
CA ASP A 235 2.64 -3.68 -8.67
C ASP A 235 1.21 -3.61 -8.17
N TRP A 236 1.04 -3.55 -6.84
CA TRP A 236 -0.27 -3.49 -6.19
C TRP A 236 -1.07 -2.23 -6.57
N TYR A 237 -0.41 -1.17 -7.04
CA TYR A 237 -1.02 0.06 -7.55
C TYR A 237 -1.00 0.19 -9.08
N GLY A 238 -0.52 -0.85 -9.78
CA GLY A 238 -0.22 -0.78 -11.20
C GLY A 238 -1.47 -0.71 -12.08
N TYR A 239 -1.43 0.14 -13.11
CA TYR A 239 -2.54 0.39 -14.03
C TYR A 239 -2.45 -0.39 -15.35
N SER A 240 -1.49 -1.30 -15.52
CA SER A 240 -1.22 -1.95 -16.82
C SER A 240 -2.40 -2.75 -17.35
N ALA A 241 -3.17 -3.39 -16.47
CA ALA A 241 -4.37 -4.17 -16.80
C ALA A 241 -5.66 -3.32 -16.88
N SER A 242 -5.56 -1.98 -16.94
CA SER A 242 -6.73 -1.08 -17.00
C SER A 242 -6.98 -0.50 -18.40
N VAL A 243 -6.40 -1.08 -19.44
CA VAL A 243 -6.44 -0.52 -20.81
C VAL A 243 -7.30 -1.35 -21.77
N SER A 244 -7.83 -0.68 -22.78
CA SER A 244 -8.42 -1.26 -23.99
C SER A 244 -8.57 -0.14 -25.02
N PRO A 245 -8.49 -0.40 -26.34
CA PRO A 245 -8.73 0.64 -27.34
C PRO A 245 -10.01 1.45 -27.12
N TYR A 246 -11.10 0.79 -26.70
CA TYR A 246 -12.37 1.44 -26.35
C TYR A 246 -12.23 2.51 -25.27
N ILE A 247 -11.47 2.24 -24.19
CA ILE A 247 -11.30 3.18 -23.10
C ILE A 247 -10.25 4.26 -23.42
N LEU A 248 -9.21 3.88 -24.18
CA LEU A 248 -8.15 4.81 -24.57
C LEU A 248 -8.68 5.86 -25.56
N GLU A 249 -9.56 5.50 -26.49
CA GLU A 249 -10.22 6.48 -27.37
C GLU A 249 -11.07 7.49 -26.60
N GLN A 250 -11.68 7.09 -25.48
CA GLN A 250 -12.44 7.99 -24.62
C GLN A 250 -11.53 8.93 -23.85
N PHE A 251 -10.42 8.40 -23.32
CA PHE A 251 -9.36 9.20 -22.73
C PHE A 251 -8.88 10.28 -23.71
N GLU A 252 -8.52 9.91 -24.95
CA GLU A 252 -8.04 10.86 -25.97
C GLU A 252 -9.04 11.96 -26.29
N LYS A 253 -10.33 11.62 -26.33
CA LYS A 253 -11.41 12.61 -26.53
C LYS A 253 -11.50 13.59 -25.36
N GLU A 254 -11.24 13.13 -24.14
CA GLU A 254 -11.31 13.95 -22.93
C GLU A 254 -10.09 14.87 -22.78
N VAL A 255 -8.89 14.33 -22.96
CA VAL A 255 -7.64 15.08 -22.74
C VAL A 255 -7.14 15.82 -23.98
N GLY A 256 -7.62 15.46 -25.18
CA GLY A 256 -7.32 16.15 -26.43
C GLY A 256 -5.98 15.80 -27.09
N TYR A 257 -5.30 14.74 -26.64
CA TYR A 257 -4.07 14.23 -27.26
C TYR A 257 -4.08 12.70 -27.33
N LYS A 258 -3.24 12.14 -28.22
CA LYS A 258 -3.16 10.70 -28.45
C LYS A 258 -2.46 9.97 -27.32
N PHE A 259 -3.03 8.84 -26.91
CA PHE A 259 -2.41 7.89 -25.99
C PHE A 259 -1.24 7.19 -26.65
N ARG A 260 -0.14 7.06 -25.90
CA ARG A 260 1.01 6.23 -26.24
C ARG A 260 1.11 5.07 -25.25
N PRO A 261 1.46 3.85 -25.70
CA PRO A 261 1.78 2.75 -24.78
C PRO A 261 2.79 3.13 -23.71
N GLU A 262 3.74 4.01 -24.05
CA GLU A 262 4.77 4.51 -23.12
C GLU A 262 4.20 5.23 -21.89
N PHE A 263 2.97 5.77 -21.93
CA PHE A 263 2.29 6.33 -20.74
C PHE A 263 1.92 5.28 -19.70
N ILE A 264 2.06 3.99 -20.01
CA ILE A 264 1.93 2.87 -19.07
C ILE A 264 3.25 2.15 -18.95
N ILE A 265 3.90 1.83 -20.07
CA ILE A 265 5.12 1.02 -20.09
C ILE A 265 6.29 1.72 -19.42
N ASP A 266 6.42 3.04 -19.55
CA ASP A 266 7.47 3.86 -18.93
C ASP A 266 8.83 3.14 -18.90
N GLN A 267 9.39 2.90 -20.09
CA GLN A 267 10.72 2.31 -20.27
C GLN A 267 10.89 0.90 -19.66
N GLY A 268 9.79 0.18 -19.43
CA GLY A 268 9.76 -1.13 -18.79
C GLY A 268 9.56 -1.08 -17.28
N TYR A 269 9.42 0.10 -16.68
CA TYR A 269 9.08 0.26 -15.27
C TYR A 269 7.57 0.13 -15.01
N HIS A 270 6.75 0.13 -16.07
CA HIS A 270 5.30 -0.02 -16.02
C HIS A 270 4.60 1.03 -15.14
N ASN A 271 5.16 2.24 -15.07
CA ASN A 271 4.71 3.33 -14.19
C ASN A 271 4.44 2.86 -12.75
N ASN A 272 5.34 2.00 -12.24
CA ASN A 272 5.22 1.50 -10.88
C ASN A 272 5.29 2.65 -9.86
N GLN A 273 4.84 2.40 -8.63
CA GLN A 273 4.75 3.42 -7.59
C GLN A 273 6.06 4.18 -7.30
N TYR A 274 7.24 3.64 -7.62
CA TYR A 274 8.53 4.31 -7.42
C TYR A 274 8.89 5.28 -8.54
N ARG A 275 8.22 5.24 -9.68
CA ARG A 275 8.48 6.14 -10.81
C ARG A 275 7.82 7.47 -10.58
N VAL A 276 8.60 8.55 -10.70
CA VAL A 276 8.06 9.92 -10.65
C VAL A 276 7.02 10.02 -11.77
N PRO A 277 5.73 10.22 -11.44
CA PRO A 277 4.66 10.11 -12.42
C PRO A 277 4.68 11.27 -13.41
N SER A 278 4.68 10.95 -14.71
CA SER A 278 4.49 11.95 -15.75
C SER A 278 3.10 12.58 -15.69
N LYS A 279 2.96 13.76 -16.31
CA LYS A 279 1.67 14.42 -16.47
C LYS A 279 0.66 13.51 -17.15
N GLU A 280 1.04 12.82 -18.22
CA GLU A 280 0.14 11.99 -19.01
C GLU A 280 -0.34 10.77 -18.23
N TYR A 281 0.50 10.18 -17.37
CA TYR A 281 0.08 9.10 -16.49
C TYR A 281 -0.89 9.58 -15.41
N LYS A 282 -0.65 10.77 -14.82
CA LYS A 282 -1.59 11.39 -13.87
C LYS A 282 -2.94 11.70 -14.51
N ASP A 283 -2.94 12.23 -15.73
CA ASP A 283 -4.16 12.49 -16.50
C ASP A 283 -4.93 11.17 -16.72
N PHE A 284 -4.22 10.09 -17.07
CA PHE A 284 -4.82 8.77 -17.25
C PHE A 284 -5.41 8.21 -15.94
N GLN A 285 -4.68 8.31 -14.82
CA GLN A 285 -5.21 7.91 -13.51
C GLN A 285 -6.45 8.71 -13.14
N ALA A 286 -6.45 10.03 -13.34
CA ALA A 286 -7.58 10.89 -13.04
C ALA A 286 -8.82 10.54 -13.89
N PHE A 287 -8.62 10.27 -15.18
CA PHE A 287 -9.67 9.77 -16.07
C PHE A 287 -10.23 8.43 -15.59
N GLN A 288 -9.35 7.46 -15.29
CA GLN A 288 -9.77 6.14 -14.79
C GLN A 288 -10.55 6.22 -13.49
N ARG A 289 -10.14 7.08 -12.54
CA ARG A 289 -10.87 7.30 -11.29
C ARG A 289 -12.32 7.71 -11.54
N ARG A 290 -12.53 8.66 -12.44
CA ARG A 290 -13.88 9.13 -12.79
C ARG A 290 -14.71 8.03 -13.45
N GLU A 291 -14.14 7.30 -14.40
CA GLU A 291 -14.87 6.25 -15.14
C GLU A 291 -15.18 5.03 -14.26
N VAL A 292 -14.22 4.58 -13.45
CA VAL A 292 -14.43 3.49 -12.49
C VAL A 292 -15.45 3.90 -11.45
N ALA A 293 -15.35 5.09 -10.84
CA ALA A 293 -16.30 5.53 -9.83
C ALA A 293 -17.75 5.54 -10.35
N LYS A 294 -17.99 6.05 -11.57
CA LYS A 294 -19.31 6.03 -12.20
C LYS A 294 -19.86 4.60 -12.37
N LEU A 295 -19.03 3.68 -12.83
CA LEU A 295 -19.44 2.31 -13.10
C LEU A 295 -19.64 1.49 -11.82
N VAL A 296 -18.77 1.66 -10.82
CA VAL A 296 -18.95 1.03 -9.50
C VAL A 296 -20.25 1.55 -8.86
N LYS A 297 -20.51 2.86 -8.97
CA LYS A 297 -21.74 3.45 -8.44
C LYS A 297 -22.99 2.76 -9.00
N GLU A 298 -23.04 2.44 -10.29
CA GLU A 298 -24.17 1.71 -10.88
C GLU A 298 -24.40 0.35 -10.19
N MET A 299 -23.33 -0.40 -9.91
CA MET A 299 -23.43 -1.67 -9.20
C MET A 299 -23.88 -1.50 -7.74
N VAL A 300 -23.35 -0.48 -7.07
CA VAL A 300 -23.73 -0.14 -5.69
C VAL A 300 -25.20 0.28 -5.61
N ASP A 301 -25.67 1.12 -6.53
CA ASP A 301 -27.07 1.53 -6.62
C ASP A 301 -27.99 0.30 -6.80
N ILE A 302 -27.63 -0.63 -7.69
CA ILE A 302 -28.35 -1.91 -7.86
C ILE A 302 -28.37 -2.73 -6.55
N THR A 303 -27.24 -2.77 -5.83
CA THR A 303 -27.10 -3.51 -4.57
C THR A 303 -28.05 -2.95 -3.51
N HIS A 304 -28.09 -1.62 -3.40
CA HIS A 304 -28.97 -0.91 -2.47
C HIS A 304 -30.44 -1.01 -2.85
N GLU A 305 -30.78 -0.90 -4.13
CA GLU A 305 -32.14 -1.12 -4.66
C GLU A 305 -32.70 -2.48 -4.26
N LEU A 306 -31.83 -3.50 -4.19
CA LEU A 306 -32.18 -4.87 -3.81
C LEU A 306 -32.03 -5.13 -2.31
N GLY A 307 -31.82 -4.09 -1.50
CA GLY A 307 -31.82 -4.15 -0.04
C GLY A 307 -30.58 -4.81 0.57
N LYS A 308 -29.44 -4.79 -0.12
CA LYS A 308 -28.17 -5.37 0.34
C LYS A 308 -27.13 -4.27 0.63
N GLU A 309 -26.17 -4.55 1.50
CA GLU A 309 -24.99 -3.68 1.66
C GLU A 309 -23.95 -3.99 0.56
N ALA A 310 -23.26 -2.97 0.07
CA ALA A 310 -22.17 -3.07 -0.88
C ALA A 310 -20.82 -2.87 -0.16
N MET A 311 -20.02 -3.93 -0.08
CA MET A 311 -18.69 -3.90 0.52
C MET A 311 -17.63 -4.14 -0.55
N MET A 312 -16.60 -3.31 -0.57
CA MET A 312 -15.44 -3.47 -1.47
C MET A 312 -14.28 -4.14 -0.74
N PHE A 313 -13.63 -5.11 -1.38
CA PHE A 313 -12.32 -5.58 -0.95
C PHE A 313 -11.19 -4.66 -1.47
N LEU A 314 -10.32 -4.19 -0.58
CA LEU A 314 -9.14 -3.41 -0.93
C LEU A 314 -7.99 -4.33 -1.38
N GLY A 315 -8.07 -4.77 -2.63
CA GLY A 315 -7.13 -5.69 -3.25
C GLY A 315 -7.70 -6.25 -4.56
N ASP A 316 -7.00 -7.21 -5.17
CA ASP A 316 -7.40 -7.84 -6.43
C ASP A 316 -7.73 -6.81 -7.53
N HIS A 317 -9.01 -6.70 -7.89
CA HIS A 317 -9.50 -5.87 -8.99
C HIS A 317 -9.92 -4.45 -8.56
N TRP A 318 -9.06 -3.76 -7.81
CA TRP A 318 -9.38 -2.48 -7.17
C TRP A 318 -8.91 -1.24 -7.93
N ILE A 319 -8.14 -1.41 -9.02
CA ILE A 319 -7.48 -0.28 -9.69
C ILE A 319 -8.50 0.69 -10.29
N GLY A 320 -8.26 1.99 -10.04
CA GLY A 320 -9.14 3.10 -10.41
C GLY A 320 -10.19 3.46 -9.34
N THR A 321 -10.37 2.67 -8.28
CA THR A 321 -11.28 3.05 -7.18
C THR A 321 -10.70 4.19 -6.33
N GLU A 322 -9.40 4.12 -6.01
CA GLU A 322 -8.59 5.15 -5.35
C GLU A 322 -9.25 5.74 -4.07
N PRO A 323 -9.30 4.97 -2.96
CA PRO A 323 -10.13 5.27 -1.78
C PRO A 323 -9.87 6.60 -1.07
N PHE A 324 -8.69 7.20 -1.26
CA PHE A 324 -8.32 8.48 -0.65
C PHE A 324 -8.65 9.69 -1.52
N MET A 325 -9.18 9.46 -2.73
CA MET A 325 -9.54 10.52 -3.68
C MET A 325 -11.04 10.86 -3.59
N ASP A 326 -11.39 12.06 -4.05
CA ASP A 326 -12.75 12.57 -3.85
C ASP A 326 -13.80 11.84 -4.70
N GLU A 327 -13.40 11.28 -5.85
CA GLU A 327 -14.24 10.45 -6.70
C GLU A 327 -14.76 9.21 -5.95
N PHE A 328 -13.97 8.61 -5.07
CA PHE A 328 -14.35 7.41 -4.31
C PHE A 328 -15.60 7.63 -3.45
N LYS A 329 -15.71 8.81 -2.82
CA LYS A 329 -16.86 9.18 -1.98
C LYS A 329 -18.17 9.20 -2.76
N THR A 330 -18.12 9.41 -4.08
CA THR A 330 -19.30 9.48 -4.95
C THR A 330 -19.89 8.09 -5.26
N ILE A 331 -19.13 7.02 -5.01
CA ILE A 331 -19.54 5.64 -5.27
C ILE A 331 -20.68 5.21 -4.33
N GLY A 332 -20.64 5.62 -3.07
CA GLY A 332 -21.66 5.28 -2.07
C GLY A 332 -21.53 3.89 -1.44
N LEU A 333 -20.32 3.32 -1.39
CA LEU A 333 -20.07 2.03 -0.72
C LEU A 333 -20.46 2.08 0.77
N ASP A 334 -21.00 0.97 1.27
CA ASP A 334 -21.26 0.83 2.71
C ASP A 334 -19.95 0.61 3.47
N ALA A 335 -19.04 -0.18 2.90
CA ALA A 335 -17.80 -0.55 3.57
C ALA A 335 -16.64 -0.86 2.64
N VAL A 336 -15.43 -0.73 3.20
CA VAL A 336 -14.21 -1.32 2.66
C VAL A 336 -13.67 -2.35 3.64
N VAL A 337 -13.38 -3.55 3.13
CA VAL A 337 -12.62 -4.58 3.85
C VAL A 337 -11.25 -4.74 3.20
N GLY A 338 -10.18 -4.79 3.99
CA GLY A 338 -8.83 -4.94 3.44
C GLY A 338 -7.98 -5.94 4.22
N SER A 339 -6.82 -6.29 3.67
CA SER A 339 -5.86 -7.19 4.32
C SER A 339 -5.06 -6.44 5.39
N VAL A 340 -5.02 -6.96 6.62
CA VAL A 340 -4.21 -6.38 7.70
C VAL A 340 -3.02 -7.29 7.98
N GLY A 341 -1.82 -6.81 7.63
CA GLY A 341 -0.54 -7.48 7.93
C GLY A 341 0.38 -6.68 8.86
N ASN A 342 0.04 -5.44 9.17
CA ASN A 342 0.79 -4.56 10.09
C ASN A 342 0.00 -3.28 10.38
N GLY A 343 0.57 -2.34 11.13
CA GLY A 343 -0.08 -1.07 11.46
C GLY A 343 -0.30 -0.18 10.24
N SER A 344 0.65 -0.10 9.32
CA SER A 344 0.52 0.69 8.08
C SER A 344 -0.64 0.18 7.20
N THR A 345 -0.76 -1.13 6.98
CA THR A 345 -1.89 -1.71 6.23
C THR A 345 -3.22 -1.62 6.96
N LEU A 346 -3.23 -1.60 8.31
CA LEU A 346 -4.45 -1.26 9.04
C LEU A 346 -4.87 0.19 8.75
N ARG A 347 -3.94 1.16 8.82
CA ARG A 347 -4.24 2.57 8.54
C ARG A 347 -4.63 2.82 7.09
N LEU A 348 -4.11 2.04 6.15
CA LEU A 348 -4.55 2.03 4.76
C LEU A 348 -6.07 1.78 4.64
N ILE A 349 -6.66 1.04 5.58
CA ILE A 349 -8.09 0.71 5.62
C ILE A 349 -8.85 1.68 6.54
N SER A 350 -8.40 1.84 7.79
CA SER A 350 -9.12 2.65 8.79
C SER A 350 -9.15 4.13 8.45
N ASP A 351 -8.22 4.63 7.63
CA ASP A 351 -8.20 6.02 7.21
C ASP A 351 -9.10 6.34 6.01
N ILE A 352 -9.70 5.33 5.36
CA ILE A 352 -10.54 5.52 4.18
C ILE A 352 -11.78 6.35 4.53
N PRO A 353 -11.95 7.52 3.90
CA PRO A 353 -13.15 8.33 4.08
C PRO A 353 -14.30 7.84 3.18
N GLY A 354 -15.52 8.29 3.47
CA GLY A 354 -16.66 8.14 2.54
C GLY A 354 -17.38 6.80 2.57
N VAL A 355 -17.05 5.90 3.51
CA VAL A 355 -17.81 4.68 3.79
C VAL A 355 -18.44 4.71 5.19
N LYS A 356 -19.46 3.87 5.42
CA LYS A 356 -20.17 3.81 6.72
C LYS A 356 -19.35 3.06 7.77
N TYR A 357 -18.58 2.06 7.35
CA TYR A 357 -17.71 1.30 8.23
C TYR A 357 -16.52 0.69 7.49
N THR A 358 -15.46 0.34 8.22
CA THR A 358 -14.28 -0.35 7.67
C THR A 358 -14.04 -1.70 8.36
N GLU A 359 -13.49 -2.68 7.64
CA GLU A 359 -13.23 -4.02 8.16
C GLU A 359 -11.78 -4.47 7.88
N GLY A 360 -11.06 -4.89 8.93
CA GLY A 360 -9.72 -5.43 8.81
C GLY A 360 -9.75 -6.95 8.75
N ARG A 361 -9.34 -7.55 7.62
CA ARG A 361 -9.17 -9.01 7.49
C ARG A 361 -7.72 -9.38 7.80
N PHE A 362 -7.50 -9.89 9.00
CA PHE A 362 -6.17 -10.15 9.56
C PHE A 362 -5.47 -11.32 8.89
N LEU A 363 -4.15 -11.22 8.80
CA LEU A 363 -3.23 -12.31 8.49
C LEU A 363 -2.86 -13.09 9.77
N PRO A 364 -2.46 -14.37 9.68
CA PRO A 364 -2.29 -15.15 8.45
C PRO A 364 -3.62 -15.49 7.77
N TYR A 365 -3.61 -15.55 6.43
CA TYR A 365 -4.71 -16.14 5.68
C TYR A 365 -4.69 -17.65 5.90
N PHE A 366 -5.85 -18.30 6.03
CA PHE A 366 -5.92 -19.73 6.39
C PHE A 366 -5.59 -20.63 5.20
N PHE A 367 -4.34 -20.57 4.74
CA PHE A 367 -3.80 -21.26 3.57
C PHE A 367 -2.64 -22.19 3.95
N PRO A 368 -2.32 -23.19 3.10
CA PRO A 368 -1.28 -24.19 3.37
C PRO A 368 0.15 -23.64 3.41
N ASP A 369 0.38 -22.39 2.99
CA ASP A 369 1.69 -21.73 3.06
C ASP A 369 2.09 -21.38 4.50
N VAL A 370 1.11 -21.11 5.38
CA VAL A 370 1.33 -20.91 6.82
C VAL A 370 0.82 -22.09 7.64
N PHE A 371 -0.35 -22.65 7.27
CA PHE A 371 -1.02 -23.72 8.00
C PHE A 371 -0.61 -25.10 7.47
N HIS A 372 0.64 -25.48 7.73
CA HIS A 372 1.20 -26.80 7.40
C HIS A 372 1.99 -27.39 8.57
N GLU A 373 2.38 -28.67 8.47
CA GLU A 373 3.25 -29.29 9.47
C GLU A 373 4.58 -28.53 9.58
N GLY A 374 4.88 -28.02 10.78
CA GLY A 374 6.06 -27.18 11.04
C GLY A 374 5.86 -25.67 10.84
N GLY A 375 4.69 -25.23 10.36
CA GLY A 375 4.30 -23.83 10.33
C GLY A 375 3.98 -23.27 11.72
N ASP A 376 4.13 -21.95 11.90
CA ASP A 376 3.86 -21.24 13.15
C ASP A 376 2.87 -20.07 12.93
N PRO A 377 1.57 -20.37 12.75
CA PRO A 377 0.55 -19.34 12.53
C PRO A 377 0.35 -18.43 13.75
N VAL A 378 0.69 -18.89 14.95
CA VAL A 378 0.58 -18.10 16.19
C VAL A 378 1.59 -16.97 16.17
N LYS A 379 2.85 -17.25 15.79
CA LYS A 379 3.88 -16.22 15.68
C LYS A 379 3.49 -15.11 14.71
N GLU A 380 3.04 -15.47 13.50
CA GLU A 380 2.63 -14.46 12.51
C GLU A 380 1.44 -13.63 13.02
N ALA A 381 0.44 -14.28 13.65
CA ALA A 381 -0.70 -13.58 14.22
C ALA A 381 -0.32 -12.62 15.36
N LYS A 382 0.70 -12.98 16.15
CA LYS A 382 1.26 -12.14 17.21
C LYS A 382 1.95 -10.89 16.65
N GLU A 383 2.80 -11.07 15.65
CA GLU A 383 3.49 -9.97 14.96
C GLU A 383 2.49 -9.00 14.31
N ASN A 384 1.47 -9.53 13.63
CA ASN A 384 0.41 -8.75 13.01
C ASN A 384 -0.46 -8.02 14.03
N TRP A 385 -0.87 -8.69 15.11
CA TRP A 385 -1.74 -8.08 16.12
C TRP A 385 -1.06 -6.92 16.83
N VAL A 386 0.19 -7.08 17.28
CA VAL A 386 0.90 -6.04 18.03
C VAL A 386 1.03 -4.76 17.22
N THR A 387 1.41 -4.86 15.95
CA THR A 387 1.57 -3.70 15.06
C THR A 387 0.22 -3.08 14.70
N ALA A 388 -0.78 -3.88 14.33
CA ALA A 388 -2.13 -3.41 14.04
C ALA A 388 -2.82 -2.79 15.27
N ARG A 389 -2.67 -3.36 16.47
CA ARG A 389 -3.26 -2.86 17.71
C ARG A 389 -2.82 -1.43 18.03
N ARG A 390 -1.52 -1.14 17.88
CA ARG A 390 -0.99 0.22 18.05
C ARG A 390 -1.67 1.21 17.11
N ALA A 391 -1.88 0.80 15.86
CA ALA A 391 -2.58 1.61 14.86
C ALA A 391 -4.09 1.73 15.12
N ILE A 392 -4.77 0.69 15.64
CA ILE A 392 -6.18 0.72 16.05
C ILE A 392 -6.42 1.81 17.11
N LEU A 393 -5.51 1.93 18.07
CA LEU A 393 -5.57 2.95 19.11
C LEU A 393 -5.38 4.38 18.58
N ARG A 394 -4.85 4.54 17.36
CA ARG A 394 -4.82 5.83 16.66
C ARG A 394 -6.07 6.03 15.81
N LYS A 395 -6.45 5.03 15.02
CA LYS A 395 -7.64 5.08 14.19
C LYS A 395 -8.21 3.68 13.99
N PRO A 396 -9.33 3.34 14.67
CA PRO A 396 -9.86 1.98 14.66
C PRO A 396 -10.53 1.65 13.32
N VAL A 397 -10.48 0.37 12.94
CA VAL A 397 -11.48 -0.22 12.04
C VAL A 397 -12.75 -0.55 12.82
N ASP A 398 -13.89 -0.67 12.15
CA ASP A 398 -15.18 -0.98 12.79
C ASP A 398 -15.40 -2.45 13.09
N ARG A 399 -14.72 -3.30 12.32
CA ARG A 399 -14.83 -4.75 12.34
C ARG A 399 -13.47 -5.38 12.04
N ILE A 400 -13.26 -6.58 12.55
CA ILE A 400 -12.16 -7.44 12.14
C ILE A 400 -12.69 -8.76 11.63
N GLY A 401 -11.83 -9.53 10.97
CA GLY A 401 -12.17 -10.88 10.57
C GLY A 401 -10.97 -11.65 10.07
N TYR A 402 -11.21 -12.89 9.69
CA TYR A 402 -10.24 -13.78 9.08
C TYR A 402 -10.80 -14.36 7.79
N GLY A 403 -9.93 -14.92 6.95
CA GLY A 403 -10.34 -15.56 5.70
C GLY A 403 -9.44 -16.75 5.36
N GLY A 404 -9.87 -17.52 4.35
CA GLY A 404 -9.25 -18.79 3.96
C GLY A 404 -10.02 -19.98 4.51
N TYR A 405 -9.41 -21.17 4.47
CA TYR A 405 -10.06 -22.42 4.83
C TYR A 405 -10.10 -22.63 6.35
N LEU A 406 -11.28 -22.47 6.97
CA LEU A 406 -11.45 -22.69 8.42
C LEU A 406 -10.96 -24.07 8.88
N LYS A 407 -11.15 -25.11 8.05
CA LYS A 407 -10.64 -26.47 8.31
C LYS A 407 -9.13 -26.56 8.56
N LEU A 408 -8.34 -25.67 7.95
CA LEU A 408 -6.88 -25.63 8.18
C LEU A 408 -6.58 -24.97 9.52
N ALA A 409 -7.20 -23.84 9.83
CA ALA A 409 -7.01 -23.16 11.11
C ALA A 409 -7.42 -24.02 12.31
N LEU A 410 -8.47 -24.84 12.16
CA LEU A 410 -8.94 -25.77 13.20
C LEU A 410 -7.92 -26.86 13.58
N GLN A 411 -6.91 -27.13 12.73
CA GLN A 411 -5.83 -28.05 13.05
C GLN A 411 -4.80 -27.47 14.03
N PHE A 412 -4.88 -26.16 14.31
CA PHE A 412 -3.97 -25.40 15.18
C PHE A 412 -4.75 -24.80 16.37
N PRO A 413 -5.04 -25.59 17.42
CA PRO A 413 -5.87 -25.12 18.54
C PRO A 413 -5.28 -23.91 19.26
N GLU A 414 -3.95 -23.85 19.42
CA GLU A 414 -3.27 -22.68 20.01
C GLU A 414 -3.50 -21.38 19.21
N PHE A 415 -3.63 -21.50 17.89
CA PHE A 415 -4.00 -20.37 17.05
C PHE A 415 -5.44 -19.94 17.28
N ILE A 416 -6.38 -20.88 17.40
CA ILE A 416 -7.78 -20.58 17.72
C ILE A 416 -7.90 -19.90 19.10
N ASP A 417 -7.18 -20.40 20.10
CA ASP A 417 -7.10 -19.79 21.44
C ASP A 417 -6.59 -18.35 21.36
N TYR A 418 -5.56 -18.13 20.55
CA TYR A 418 -4.98 -16.80 20.36
C TYR A 418 -5.94 -15.83 19.67
N ILE A 419 -6.57 -16.20 18.55
CA ILE A 419 -7.51 -15.29 17.86
C ILE A 419 -8.77 -15.01 18.68
N GLU A 420 -9.18 -15.90 19.59
CA GLU A 420 -10.24 -15.63 20.57
C GLU A 420 -9.85 -14.47 21.48
N SER A 421 -8.62 -14.45 21.99
CA SER A 421 -8.10 -13.35 22.80
C SER A 421 -8.04 -12.03 22.00
N VAL A 422 -7.58 -12.09 20.75
CA VAL A 422 -7.56 -10.94 19.82
C VAL A 422 -8.96 -10.37 19.60
N CYS A 423 -9.95 -11.22 19.34
CA CYS A 423 -11.33 -10.77 19.11
C CYS A 423 -11.93 -10.08 20.34
N ASN A 424 -11.63 -10.59 21.54
CA ASN A 424 -12.09 -10.00 22.79
C ASN A 424 -11.40 -8.67 23.08
N GLU A 425 -10.08 -8.60 22.90
CA GLU A 425 -9.31 -7.38 23.08
C GLU A 425 -9.75 -6.32 22.06
N PHE A 426 -9.94 -6.68 20.78
CA PHE A 426 -10.45 -5.75 19.76
C PHE A 426 -11.77 -5.09 20.16
N ARG A 427 -12.72 -5.85 20.71
CA ARG A 427 -14.00 -5.30 21.19
C ARG A 427 -13.78 -4.32 22.35
N GLU A 428 -12.88 -4.63 23.27
CA GLU A 428 -12.50 -3.71 24.34
C GLU A 428 -11.85 -2.43 23.80
N LEU A 429 -10.90 -2.54 22.87
CA LEU A 429 -10.28 -1.39 22.22
C LEU A 429 -11.35 -0.52 21.56
N TYR A 430 -12.18 -1.13 20.71
CA TYR A 430 -13.18 -0.42 19.93
C TYR A 430 -14.19 0.34 20.81
N GLU A 431 -14.72 -0.27 21.87
CA GLU A 431 -15.66 0.40 22.78
C GLU A 431 -15.02 1.60 23.51
N ASN A 432 -13.71 1.59 23.72
CA ASN A 432 -13.02 2.70 24.36
C ASN A 432 -12.62 3.81 23.38
N VAL A 433 -12.28 3.48 22.13
CA VAL A 433 -11.67 4.41 21.16
C VAL A 433 -12.60 4.87 20.04
N LYS A 434 -13.74 4.20 19.81
CA LYS A 434 -14.67 4.60 18.75
C LYS A 434 -15.23 6.00 19.02
N GLY A 435 -15.25 6.84 17.97
CA GLY A 435 -15.95 8.13 18.00
C GLY A 435 -15.23 9.21 18.78
N THR A 436 -13.95 8.99 19.10
CA THR A 436 -13.08 9.97 19.73
C THR A 436 -11.80 10.14 18.92
N THR A 437 -11.05 11.19 19.24
CA THR A 437 -9.77 11.49 18.60
C THR A 437 -8.66 11.24 19.61
N PRO A 438 -7.66 10.41 19.29
CA PRO A 438 -6.51 10.24 20.16
C PRO A 438 -5.73 11.56 20.24
N TYR A 439 -5.12 11.81 21.39
CA TYR A 439 -4.16 12.88 21.55
C TYR A 439 -2.99 12.69 20.58
N CYS A 440 -2.66 13.74 19.84
CA CYS A 440 -1.52 13.83 18.95
C CYS A 440 -0.64 14.99 19.40
N ILE A 441 0.66 14.74 19.55
CA ILE A 441 1.61 15.72 20.08
C ILE A 441 2.00 16.74 19.00
N LYS A 442 2.14 16.26 17.76
CA LYS A 442 2.57 17.03 16.58
C LYS A 442 1.82 16.56 15.35
N THR A 443 1.78 17.43 14.35
CA THR A 443 1.33 17.13 12.98
C THR A 443 2.54 16.85 12.09
N VAL A 444 2.55 15.68 11.47
CA VAL A 444 3.66 15.19 10.65
C VAL A 444 3.17 14.94 9.24
N ALA A 445 3.82 15.54 8.24
CA ALA A 445 3.48 15.36 6.84
C ALA A 445 4.54 14.51 6.12
N VAL A 446 4.13 13.39 5.53
CA VAL A 446 4.98 12.62 4.60
C VAL A 446 4.83 13.23 3.20
N LEU A 447 5.92 13.76 2.66
CA LEU A 447 5.98 14.42 1.36
C LEU A 447 6.58 13.49 0.30
N ASN A 448 5.82 13.26 -0.78
CA ASN A 448 6.25 12.52 -1.97
C ASN A 448 5.47 12.97 -3.23
N SER A 449 5.60 12.27 -4.35
CA SER A 449 4.93 12.65 -5.62
C SER A 449 3.44 12.28 -5.68
N TRP A 450 2.95 11.47 -4.75
CA TRP A 450 1.60 10.91 -4.75
C TRP A 450 0.67 11.53 -3.69
N GLY A 451 1.23 11.98 -2.56
CA GLY A 451 0.48 12.51 -1.42
C GLY A 451 -0.60 11.55 -0.93
N LYS A 452 -1.78 12.10 -0.64
CA LYS A 452 -2.92 11.34 -0.09
C LYS A 452 -3.34 10.12 -0.90
N MET A 453 -3.11 10.13 -2.22
CA MET A 453 -3.52 9.03 -3.11
C MET A 453 -2.81 7.70 -2.77
N ARG A 454 -1.65 7.76 -2.10
CA ARG A 454 -0.87 6.59 -1.65
C ARG A 454 -0.66 6.60 -0.14
N ALA A 455 -1.54 7.27 0.62
CA ALA A 455 -1.47 7.31 2.07
C ALA A 455 -1.33 5.90 2.65
N TRP A 456 -0.40 5.73 3.59
CA TRP A 456 -0.07 4.47 4.29
C TRP A 456 0.51 3.33 3.47
N GLY A 457 0.38 3.34 2.14
CA GLY A 457 0.97 2.34 1.27
C GLY A 457 2.14 2.84 0.42
N CYS A 458 2.83 3.89 0.87
CA CYS A 458 4.12 4.29 0.32
C CYS A 458 5.16 3.17 0.50
N HIS A 459 6.04 2.97 -0.47
CA HIS A 459 7.04 1.90 -0.50
C HIS A 459 6.49 0.47 -0.60
N MET A 460 5.20 0.30 -0.94
CA MET A 460 4.60 -1.01 -1.13
C MET A 460 4.79 -1.46 -2.60
N VAL A 461 5.20 -2.71 -2.81
CA VAL A 461 5.27 -3.31 -4.15
C VAL A 461 4.26 -4.45 -4.20
N HIS A 462 4.44 -5.43 -3.32
CA HIS A 462 3.41 -6.35 -2.90
C HIS A 462 2.74 -5.84 -1.63
N HIS A 463 1.45 -6.14 -1.49
CA HIS A 463 0.72 -5.83 -0.27
C HIS A 463 1.38 -6.49 0.96
N ALA A 464 1.77 -5.68 1.94
CA ALA A 464 2.39 -6.08 3.21
C ALA A 464 3.72 -6.86 3.11
N LEU A 465 4.37 -6.92 1.94
CA LEU A 465 5.67 -7.56 1.77
C LEU A 465 6.72 -6.51 1.39
N TYR A 466 7.75 -6.41 2.23
CA TYR A 466 8.85 -5.48 2.04
C TYR A 466 10.13 -6.23 1.70
N TYR A 467 10.97 -5.60 0.90
CA TYR A 467 12.21 -6.14 0.38
C TYR A 467 13.40 -5.52 1.08
N LYS A 468 14.57 -6.17 0.92
CA LYS A 468 15.85 -5.62 1.35
C LYS A 468 16.04 -4.15 0.93
N GLN A 469 15.57 -3.80 -0.27
CA GLN A 469 15.72 -2.47 -0.86
C GLN A 469 14.82 -1.40 -0.21
N ASN A 470 13.72 -1.75 0.45
CA ASN A 470 12.74 -0.75 0.90
C ASN A 470 12.27 -0.90 2.35
N TYR A 471 12.62 -1.96 3.07
CA TYR A 471 12.21 -2.14 4.47
C TYR A 471 12.73 -1.03 5.40
N SER A 472 13.88 -0.43 5.06
CA SER A 472 14.46 0.71 5.77
C SER A 472 13.63 2.00 5.64
N TYR A 473 12.74 2.07 4.63
CA TYR A 473 11.85 3.21 4.38
C TYR A 473 10.43 2.91 4.86
N ALA A 474 9.92 1.71 4.56
CA ALA A 474 8.65 1.23 5.08
C ALA A 474 8.61 1.25 6.62
N GLY A 475 9.76 1.06 7.27
CA GLY A 475 9.88 1.16 8.73
C GLY A 475 9.48 2.52 9.30
N ILE A 476 9.68 3.62 8.56
CA ILE A 476 9.20 4.97 8.94
C ILE A 476 7.67 5.01 8.94
N ILE A 477 7.04 4.51 7.88
CA ILE A 477 5.58 4.49 7.74
C ILE A 477 4.95 3.59 8.81
N GLU A 478 5.56 2.45 9.10
CA GLU A 478 5.11 1.53 10.16
C GLU A 478 5.23 2.14 11.56
N ALA A 479 6.33 2.84 11.85
CA ALA A 479 6.51 3.55 13.12
C ALA A 479 5.42 4.62 13.32
N LEU A 480 5.16 5.43 12.28
CA LEU A 480 4.13 6.47 12.27
C LEU A 480 2.71 5.91 12.45
N SER A 481 2.43 4.69 11.99
CA SER A 481 1.07 4.13 11.99
C SER A 481 0.43 4.04 13.38
N GLY A 482 1.24 3.79 14.41
CA GLY A 482 0.84 3.67 15.82
C GLY A 482 1.36 4.77 16.74
N ALA A 483 2.10 5.74 16.23
CA ALA A 483 2.67 6.85 17.03
C ALA A 483 1.61 7.95 17.32
N PRO A 484 1.75 8.74 18.41
CA PRO A 484 0.81 9.80 18.77
C PRO A 484 1.06 11.08 17.94
N PHE A 485 1.00 10.96 16.62
CA PHE A 485 1.14 12.07 15.67
C PHE A 485 -0.08 12.14 14.75
N ASP A 486 -0.48 13.35 14.39
CA ASP A 486 -1.45 13.57 13.30
C ASP A 486 -0.70 13.46 11.98
N VAL A 487 -0.81 12.31 11.33
CA VAL A 487 -0.03 12.00 10.11
C VAL A 487 -0.83 12.37 8.87
N LYS A 488 -0.24 13.25 8.05
CA LYS A 488 -0.76 13.68 6.75
C LYS A 488 0.16 13.18 5.63
N PHE A 489 -0.40 12.95 4.45
CA PHE A 489 0.36 12.64 3.23
C PHE A 489 0.09 13.76 2.24
N ILE A 490 1.15 14.47 1.84
CA ILE A 490 1.07 15.61 0.92
C ILE A 490 1.94 15.35 -0.31
N SER A 491 1.54 15.92 -1.43
CA SER A 491 2.27 15.86 -2.68
C SER A 491 3.05 17.13 -2.98
N PHE A 492 4.02 17.04 -3.87
CA PHE A 492 4.68 18.20 -4.46
C PHE A 492 3.69 19.12 -5.20
N ASP A 493 2.68 18.54 -5.85
CA ASP A 493 1.62 19.30 -6.51
C ASP A 493 0.78 20.07 -5.47
N ASP A 494 0.45 19.47 -4.32
CA ASP A 494 -0.27 20.16 -3.24
C ASP A 494 0.50 21.41 -2.76
N ILE A 495 1.83 21.33 -2.65
CA ILE A 495 2.68 22.47 -2.28
C ILE A 495 2.72 23.51 -3.39
N ALA A 496 2.86 23.09 -4.65
CA ALA A 496 2.90 24.01 -5.79
C ALA A 496 1.57 24.77 -5.96
N GLU A 497 0.44 24.09 -5.75
CA GLU A 497 -0.89 24.68 -5.83
C GLU A 497 -1.21 25.57 -4.63
N ASN A 498 -0.81 25.17 -3.42
CA ASN A 498 -1.09 25.90 -2.20
C ASN A 498 0.01 25.74 -1.14
N PRO A 499 1.05 26.59 -1.14
CA PRO A 499 2.13 26.54 -0.15
C PRO A 499 1.68 26.72 1.30
N GLU A 500 0.49 27.30 1.53
CA GLU A 500 -0.05 27.57 2.86
C GLU A 500 -0.39 26.29 3.64
N ILE A 501 -0.51 25.13 2.97
CA ILE A 501 -0.71 23.84 3.65
C ILE A 501 0.40 23.53 4.65
N LEU A 502 1.59 24.13 4.48
CA LEU A 502 2.75 23.95 5.36
C LEU A 502 2.57 24.61 6.73
N LYS A 503 1.63 25.55 6.89
CA LYS A 503 1.42 26.29 8.16
C LYS A 503 0.85 25.42 9.28
N ASP A 504 0.09 24.38 8.93
CA ASP A 504 -0.55 23.46 9.87
C ASP A 504 0.28 22.17 10.08
N ILE A 505 1.57 22.21 9.75
CA ILE A 505 2.48 21.06 9.83
C ILE A 505 3.62 21.44 10.79
N ASP A 506 3.97 20.55 11.71
CA ASP A 506 5.14 20.72 12.57
C ASP A 506 6.40 20.15 11.92
N VAL A 507 6.28 18.98 11.26
CA VAL A 507 7.41 18.28 10.64
C VAL A 507 7.06 17.73 9.26
N ILE A 508 7.91 17.97 8.27
CA ILE A 508 7.88 17.29 6.97
C ILE A 508 8.87 16.13 6.97
N ILE A 509 8.45 14.96 6.47
CA ILE A 509 9.29 13.79 6.26
C ILE A 509 9.38 13.52 4.75
N ASN A 510 10.60 13.46 4.22
CA ASN A 510 10.89 12.98 2.86
C ASN A 510 11.77 11.74 2.95
N VAL A 511 11.31 10.61 2.42
CA VAL A 511 11.88 9.28 2.70
C VAL A 511 11.97 8.44 1.42
N GLY A 512 13.15 7.88 1.14
CA GLY A 512 13.36 6.94 0.02
C GLY A 512 14.71 7.11 -0.68
N ASP A 513 14.86 6.47 -1.83
CA ASP A 513 16.01 6.65 -2.73
C ASP A 513 15.80 7.86 -3.67
N ALA A 514 16.90 8.47 -4.11
CA ALA A 514 16.90 9.60 -5.04
C ALA A 514 16.21 9.24 -6.36
N ASP A 515 15.65 10.26 -7.03
CA ASP A 515 14.98 10.11 -8.33
C ASP A 515 13.82 9.09 -8.35
N THR A 516 13.26 8.77 -7.17
CA THR A 516 12.02 8.02 -7.03
C THR A 516 10.85 8.95 -6.72
N ALA A 517 9.62 8.49 -6.97
CA ALA A 517 8.41 9.19 -6.59
C ALA A 517 8.35 9.51 -5.09
N HIS A 518 9.00 8.70 -4.26
CA HIS A 518 9.00 8.88 -2.81
C HIS A 518 9.87 10.04 -2.33
N THR A 519 10.96 10.34 -3.04
CA THR A 519 11.84 11.48 -2.75
C THR A 519 11.52 12.70 -3.60
N GLY A 520 11.15 12.53 -4.88
CA GLY A 520 10.60 13.58 -5.74
C GLY A 520 11.30 13.79 -7.08
N GLY A 521 12.57 13.37 -7.25
CA GLY A 521 13.32 13.57 -8.49
C GLY A 521 13.25 15.00 -9.03
N GLU A 522 12.81 15.16 -10.28
CA GLU A 522 12.73 16.46 -10.98
C GLU A 522 11.87 17.52 -10.28
N TYR A 523 10.99 17.15 -9.35
CA TYR A 523 10.25 18.13 -8.53
C TYR A 523 11.18 19.09 -7.77
N TRP A 524 12.40 18.66 -7.46
CA TRP A 524 13.38 19.48 -6.77
C TRP A 524 14.08 20.51 -7.68
N GLU A 525 13.84 20.47 -8.99
CA GLU A 525 14.22 21.57 -9.89
C GLU A 525 13.27 22.77 -9.77
N ASN A 526 12.04 22.57 -9.26
CA ASN A 526 11.06 23.63 -9.14
C ASN A 526 11.44 24.61 -8.00
N PRO A 527 11.80 25.87 -8.32
CA PRO A 527 12.26 26.81 -7.31
C PRO A 527 11.18 27.21 -6.30
N GLU A 528 9.89 27.15 -6.68
CA GLU A 528 8.78 27.51 -5.80
C GLU A 528 8.60 26.48 -4.69
N ILE A 529 8.68 25.18 -5.03
CA ILE A 529 8.61 24.07 -4.07
C ILE A 529 9.80 24.12 -3.12
N VAL A 530 11.02 24.25 -3.67
CA VAL A 530 12.25 24.30 -2.88
C VAL A 530 12.24 25.52 -1.94
N ALA A 531 11.82 26.68 -2.43
CA ALA A 531 11.71 27.90 -1.62
C ALA A 531 10.63 27.78 -0.54
N ALA A 532 9.47 27.18 -0.83
CA ALA A 532 8.41 26.96 0.15
C ALA A 532 8.89 26.08 1.30
N ILE A 533 9.56 24.96 1.01
CA ILE A 533 10.07 24.05 2.05
C ILE A 533 11.22 24.69 2.83
N ARG A 534 12.15 25.39 2.16
CA ARG A 534 13.21 26.16 2.87
C ARG A 534 12.61 27.23 3.78
N GLY A 535 11.60 27.95 3.31
CA GLY A 535 10.88 28.96 4.09
C GLY A 535 10.17 28.35 5.30
N PHE A 536 9.51 27.21 5.11
CA PHE A 536 8.89 26.44 6.20
C PHE A 536 9.91 26.10 7.30
N VAL A 537 11.06 25.52 6.96
CA VAL A 537 12.08 25.19 7.95
C VAL A 537 12.70 26.44 8.56
N HIS A 538 13.04 27.44 7.74
CA HIS A 538 13.64 28.69 8.23
C HIS A 538 12.78 29.38 9.30
N ASN A 539 11.46 29.28 9.18
CA ASN A 539 10.49 29.90 10.10
C ASN A 539 10.07 29.00 11.27
N GLY A 540 10.82 27.94 11.57
CA GLY A 540 10.60 27.10 12.76
C GLY A 540 10.04 25.70 12.49
N GLY A 541 9.73 25.36 11.23
CA GLY A 541 9.30 24.01 10.86
C GLY A 541 10.42 22.97 10.97
N GLY A 542 10.05 21.72 11.23
CA GLY A 542 10.98 20.59 11.26
C GLY A 542 11.07 19.85 9.92
N PHE A 543 12.26 19.44 9.50
CA PHE A 543 12.43 18.58 8.31
C PHE A 543 13.24 17.33 8.61
N ILE A 544 12.68 16.15 8.33
CA ILE A 544 13.37 14.88 8.47
C ILE A 544 13.56 14.27 7.09
N GLY A 545 14.82 14.08 6.71
CA GLY A 545 15.20 13.41 5.48
C GLY A 545 15.70 11.99 5.78
N VAL A 546 15.15 10.98 5.10
CA VAL A 546 15.53 9.58 5.30
C VAL A 546 15.98 8.92 3.99
N GLY A 547 17.15 8.29 3.98
CA GLY A 547 17.75 7.69 2.79
C GLY A 547 18.49 8.72 1.94
N GLU A 548 17.97 9.01 0.75
CA GLU A 548 18.48 10.04 -0.16
C GLU A 548 17.44 11.17 -0.33
N PRO A 549 17.07 11.84 0.78
CA PRO A 549 16.01 12.84 0.80
C PRO A 549 16.38 14.02 -0.09
N THR A 550 15.44 14.49 -0.89
CA THR A 550 15.68 15.59 -1.83
C THR A 550 16.75 15.29 -2.88
N GLY A 551 17.06 14.01 -3.10
CA GLY A 551 18.09 13.54 -4.02
C GLY A 551 17.67 13.71 -5.48
N HIS A 552 18.38 14.60 -6.17
CA HIS A 552 18.31 14.83 -7.61
C HIS A 552 19.54 15.65 -8.03
N GLN A 553 20.34 15.19 -8.98
CA GLN A 553 21.57 15.90 -9.37
C GLN A 553 21.24 17.18 -10.15
N TYR A 554 21.23 18.33 -9.47
CA TYR A 554 20.85 19.61 -10.07
C TYR A 554 21.59 20.80 -9.44
N GLN A 555 21.99 21.77 -10.28
CA GLN A 555 22.64 23.03 -9.89
C GLN A 555 23.79 22.92 -8.86
N GLY A 556 24.58 21.84 -8.93
CA GLY A 556 25.78 21.65 -8.09
C GLY A 556 25.52 20.99 -6.73
N HIS A 557 24.29 20.59 -6.44
CA HIS A 557 23.91 19.76 -5.28
C HIS A 557 23.32 18.44 -5.75
N PHE A 558 23.45 17.39 -4.92
CA PHE A 558 22.68 16.16 -5.12
C PHE A 558 21.45 16.16 -4.20
N LEU A 559 21.64 16.37 -2.90
CA LEU A 559 20.53 16.63 -1.99
C LEU A 559 20.15 18.12 -2.13
N GLN A 560 19.02 18.43 -2.76
CA GLN A 560 18.62 19.81 -3.07
C GLN A 560 18.37 20.66 -1.80
N LEU A 561 18.12 20.01 -0.66
CA LEU A 561 18.06 20.63 0.66
C LEU A 561 19.31 20.34 1.53
N ALA A 562 20.47 20.06 0.94
CA ALA A 562 21.71 19.75 1.66
C ALA A 562 22.07 20.76 2.77
N LYS A 563 21.89 22.07 2.51
CA LYS A 563 22.15 23.12 3.52
C LYS A 563 21.13 23.16 4.64
N VAL A 564 19.90 22.73 4.39
CA VAL A 564 18.90 22.55 5.44
C VAL A 564 19.31 21.34 6.27
N LEU A 565 19.49 20.18 5.61
CA LEU A 565 19.83 18.90 6.24
C LEU A 565 21.19 18.91 6.98
N GLY A 566 22.13 19.75 6.57
CA GLY A 566 23.50 19.76 7.05
C GLY A 566 24.39 18.65 6.45
N VAL A 567 23.83 17.82 5.57
CA VAL A 567 24.55 16.72 4.92
C VAL A 567 24.41 16.80 3.40
N GLU A 568 25.32 16.15 2.70
CA GLU A 568 25.33 15.99 1.25
C GLU A 568 25.80 14.57 0.90
N MET A 569 25.49 14.11 -0.32
CA MET A 569 25.96 12.83 -0.84
C MET A 569 27.08 13.04 -1.86
N GLU A 570 28.19 12.34 -1.70
CA GLU A 570 29.25 12.29 -2.71
C GLU A 570 28.85 11.35 -3.85
N THR A 571 28.71 11.91 -5.06
CA THR A 571 28.31 11.22 -6.29
C THR A 571 29.48 10.98 -7.27
N GLY A 572 30.71 11.26 -6.83
CA GLY A 572 31.93 11.22 -7.65
C GLY A 572 32.33 12.57 -8.23
N LEU A 573 31.48 13.59 -8.09
CA LEU A 573 31.68 14.93 -8.64
C LEU A 573 32.44 15.87 -7.70
N THR A 574 32.57 15.53 -6.40
CA THR A 574 33.20 16.40 -5.40
C THR A 574 34.38 15.75 -4.67
N LEU A 575 34.96 14.69 -5.23
CA LEU A 575 36.12 13.98 -4.65
C LEU A 575 37.35 14.87 -4.46
N ASN A 576 37.48 15.95 -5.24
CA ASN A 576 38.54 16.94 -5.13
C ASN A 576 38.34 17.94 -3.96
N TYR A 577 37.21 17.88 -3.27
CA TYR A 577 36.94 18.62 -2.03
C TYR A 577 37.15 17.70 -0.83
N GLU A 578 38.09 18.06 0.03
CA GLU A 578 38.30 17.35 1.28
C GLU A 578 37.10 17.55 2.22
N LYS A 579 36.69 16.48 2.90
CA LYS A 579 35.56 16.47 3.83
C LYS A 579 36.12 16.35 5.24
N HIS A 580 35.83 17.33 6.10
CA HIS A 580 36.51 17.46 7.40
C HIS A 580 35.63 17.15 8.62
N ASN A 581 34.30 17.31 8.52
CA ASN A 581 33.41 17.09 9.67
C ASN A 581 33.10 15.60 9.85
N TRP A 582 33.73 14.98 10.85
CA TRP A 582 33.58 13.56 11.19
C TRP A 582 33.47 13.32 12.70
N GLU A 583 33.46 14.38 13.51
CA GLU A 583 33.39 14.24 14.96
C GLU A 583 31.93 13.97 15.38
N GLN A 584 31.71 12.81 15.99
CA GLN A 584 30.41 12.43 16.51
C GLN A 584 30.13 13.13 17.84
N LYS A 585 28.89 13.60 18.02
CA LYS A 585 28.39 14.13 19.29
C LYS A 585 27.64 13.07 20.08
N ASP A 586 28.17 12.75 21.25
CA ASP A 586 27.54 11.81 22.17
C ASP A 586 26.44 12.48 23.02
N GLY A 587 25.49 11.66 23.50
CA GLY A 587 24.49 12.09 24.50
C GLY A 587 23.37 12.98 23.95
N HIS A 588 23.08 12.94 22.64
CA HIS A 588 22.02 13.73 22.03
C HIS A 588 20.61 13.23 22.40
N PHE A 589 19.64 14.16 22.49
CA PHE A 589 18.24 13.88 22.88
C PHE A 589 17.58 12.75 22.06
N ILE A 590 17.88 12.68 20.76
CA ILE A 590 17.29 11.70 19.83
C ILE A 590 17.68 10.27 20.20
N LEU A 591 18.91 10.05 20.67
CA LEU A 591 19.48 8.73 20.95
C LEU A 591 19.43 8.34 22.43
N ALA A 592 18.74 9.13 23.26
CA ALA A 592 18.77 8.99 24.72
C ALA A 592 18.21 7.65 25.24
N ASP A 593 17.31 7.00 24.49
CA ASP A 593 16.73 5.71 24.86
C ASP A 593 17.38 4.51 24.14
N CYS A 594 18.43 4.73 23.35
CA CYS A 594 19.11 3.65 22.66
C CYS A 594 19.85 2.77 23.67
N THR A 595 19.54 1.49 23.65
CA THR A 595 20.13 0.42 24.47
C THR A 595 21.21 -0.37 23.74
N LYS A 596 21.22 -0.26 22.41
CA LYS A 596 22.20 -0.88 21.51
C LYS A 596 22.54 0.06 20.37
N GLU A 597 23.45 -0.37 19.51
CA GLU A 597 23.72 0.35 18.27
C GLU A 597 22.44 0.45 17.42
N VAL A 598 22.22 1.64 16.84
CA VAL A 598 21.06 1.89 15.98
C VAL A 598 21.14 1.01 14.74
N ASP A 599 20.01 0.35 14.44
CA ASP A 599 19.83 -0.38 13.20
C ASP A 599 19.30 0.58 12.13
N PHE A 600 20.17 0.95 11.19
CA PHE A 600 19.82 1.80 10.04
C PHE A 600 19.37 0.98 8.82
N GLY A 601 19.26 -0.34 8.96
CA GLY A 601 18.95 -1.26 7.88
C GLY A 601 20.02 -1.25 6.79
N GLU A 602 19.63 -0.96 5.55
CA GLU A 602 20.57 -0.84 4.43
C GLU A 602 21.52 0.36 4.60
N GLY A 603 21.10 1.37 5.37
CA GLY A 603 21.82 2.63 5.54
C GLY A 603 22.13 3.32 4.20
N LYS A 604 23.06 4.27 4.26
CA LYS A 604 23.53 5.00 3.09
C LYS A 604 25.02 5.25 3.17
N LYS A 605 25.64 5.09 2.00
CA LYS A 605 27.07 5.29 1.78
C LYS A 605 27.32 6.68 1.24
N ASN A 606 28.56 7.13 1.36
CA ASN A 606 29.03 8.39 0.75
C ASN A 606 28.34 9.67 1.28
N ILE A 607 27.62 9.59 2.39
CA ILE A 607 27.01 10.76 3.02
C ILE A 607 28.02 11.41 3.94
N TYR A 608 28.20 12.72 3.80
CA TYR A 608 29.10 13.52 4.62
C TYR A 608 28.38 14.76 5.16
N ALA A 609 28.82 15.24 6.31
CA ALA A 609 28.26 16.43 6.94
C ALA A 609 29.05 17.70 6.55
N PHE A 610 28.36 18.83 6.44
CA PHE A 610 28.99 20.14 6.38
C PHE A 610 29.51 20.57 7.75
N GLU A 611 30.47 21.48 7.77
CA GLU A 611 30.91 22.10 9.03
C GLU A 611 29.73 22.76 9.77
N GLY A 612 29.70 22.60 11.09
CA GLY A 612 28.62 23.10 11.95
C GLY A 612 27.41 22.17 12.07
N THR A 613 27.36 21.08 11.31
CA THR A 613 26.35 20.02 11.47
C THR A 613 26.77 19.03 12.56
N ASP A 614 25.83 18.64 13.40
CA ASP A 614 26.08 17.72 14.50
C ASP A 614 25.86 16.28 14.02
N ILE A 615 26.94 15.52 13.91
CA ILE A 615 26.88 14.09 13.57
C ILE A 615 26.49 13.31 14.82
N LEU A 616 25.40 12.56 14.76
CA LEU A 616 24.96 11.72 15.88
C LEU A 616 25.48 10.29 15.77
N VAL A 617 25.56 9.78 14.54
CA VAL A 617 26.18 8.47 14.25
C VAL A 617 26.91 8.55 12.92
N GLU A 618 28.19 8.17 12.91
CA GLU A 618 28.94 7.86 11.69
C GLU A 618 29.45 6.42 11.75
N ARG A 619 29.57 5.79 10.57
CA ARG A 619 30.25 4.50 10.43
C ARG A 619 31.20 4.57 9.24
N ASN A 620 32.49 4.35 9.47
CA ASN A 620 33.51 4.29 8.43
C ASN A 620 33.58 5.56 7.55
N LYS A 621 33.42 6.75 8.14
CA LYS A 621 33.29 8.03 7.43
C LYS A 621 32.09 8.09 6.50
N GLU A 622 30.98 7.50 6.95
CA GLU A 622 29.66 7.63 6.32
C GLU A 622 28.67 8.05 7.40
N VAL A 623 28.11 9.24 7.27
CA VAL A 623 27.12 9.76 8.22
C VAL A 623 25.85 8.93 8.12
N GLN A 624 25.43 8.33 9.23
CA GLN A 624 24.19 7.56 9.33
C GLN A 624 23.07 8.36 9.98
N MET A 625 23.42 9.28 10.89
CA MET A 625 22.47 10.21 11.47
C MET A 625 23.15 11.54 11.79
N ALA A 626 22.51 12.64 11.41
CA ALA A 626 22.99 13.98 11.70
C ALA A 626 21.83 14.94 11.95
N VAL A 627 22.12 16.05 12.63
CA VAL A 627 21.15 17.10 12.90
C VAL A 627 21.74 18.47 12.59
N ASN A 628 20.88 19.38 12.12
CA ASN A 628 21.28 20.72 11.74
C ASN A 628 20.19 21.75 12.12
N SER A 629 20.61 22.98 12.36
CA SER A 629 19.70 24.12 12.54
C SER A 629 19.71 24.97 11.27
N PHE A 630 18.54 25.46 10.87
CA PHE A 630 18.40 26.31 9.67
C PHE A 630 17.36 27.40 9.93
N GLY A 631 17.83 28.63 10.17
CA GLY A 631 16.96 29.69 10.70
C GLY A 631 16.48 29.36 12.11
N ASP A 632 15.17 29.50 12.33
CA ASP A 632 14.51 29.17 13.59
C ASP A 632 14.11 27.69 13.68
N GLY A 633 14.23 26.91 12.59
CA GLY A 633 13.87 25.49 12.56
C GLY A 633 15.07 24.55 12.55
N ARG A 634 14.75 23.26 12.46
CA ARG A 634 15.70 22.16 12.62
C ARG A 634 15.45 21.04 11.62
N SER A 635 16.51 20.34 11.29
CA SER A 635 16.41 19.16 10.44
C SER A 635 17.19 17.98 10.97
N VAL A 636 16.70 16.78 10.67
CA VAL A 636 17.34 15.51 10.97
C VAL A 636 17.58 14.76 9.67
N TYR A 637 18.78 14.26 9.49
CA TYR A 637 19.10 13.27 8.47
C TYR A 637 19.23 11.89 9.10
N ILE A 638 18.64 10.87 8.47
CA ILE A 638 18.72 9.46 8.87
C ILE A 638 18.99 8.62 7.62
N SER A 639 19.98 7.74 7.61
CA SER A 639 20.31 6.96 6.42
C SER A 639 19.29 5.85 6.10
N GLY A 640 18.60 5.33 7.10
CA GLY A 640 17.52 4.34 6.98
C GLY A 640 17.00 3.98 8.37
N LEU A 641 15.76 3.51 8.48
CA LEU A 641 15.18 3.21 9.79
C LEU A 641 14.14 2.07 9.72
N PRO A 642 14.57 0.80 9.69
CA PRO A 642 13.68 -0.35 9.83
C PRO A 642 12.80 -0.26 11.07
N TYR A 643 11.59 -0.80 10.99
CA TYR A 643 10.69 -0.78 12.13
C TYR A 643 11.20 -1.70 13.26
N SER A 644 11.30 -1.12 14.45
CA SER A 644 11.38 -1.80 15.75
C SER A 644 10.84 -0.83 16.80
N PHE A 645 10.55 -1.30 18.02
CA PHE A 645 10.10 -0.38 19.09
C PHE A 645 11.14 0.69 19.42
N GLU A 646 12.42 0.32 19.43
CA GLU A 646 13.54 1.23 19.67
C GLU A 646 13.71 2.24 18.53
N ASN A 647 13.66 1.80 17.26
CA ASN A 647 13.71 2.72 16.12
C ASN A 647 12.47 3.62 16.04
N SER A 648 11.29 3.11 16.42
CA SER A 648 10.07 3.92 16.57
C SER A 648 10.27 5.03 17.61
N ARG A 649 10.93 4.72 18.75
CA ARG A 649 11.31 5.73 19.76
C ARG A 649 12.32 6.74 19.24
N ILE A 650 13.30 6.32 18.44
CA ILE A 650 14.25 7.22 17.78
C ILE A 650 13.51 8.20 16.85
N LEU A 651 12.61 7.71 15.99
CA LEU A 651 11.82 8.57 15.10
C LEU A 651 10.94 9.54 15.90
N TYR A 652 10.27 9.05 16.95
CA TYR A 652 9.47 9.88 17.84
C TYR A 652 10.29 11.04 18.42
N ARG A 653 11.49 10.76 18.95
CA ARG A 653 12.37 11.78 19.51
C ARG A 653 12.93 12.71 18.41
N ALA A 654 13.20 12.20 17.21
CA ALA A 654 13.61 13.01 16.08
C ALA A 654 12.53 14.02 15.67
N ILE A 655 11.26 13.61 15.63
CA ILE A 655 10.11 14.48 15.35
C ILE A 655 9.98 15.57 16.41
N LEU A 656 10.06 15.21 17.70
CA LEU A 656 10.02 16.21 18.77
C LEU A 656 11.20 17.18 18.69
N TRP A 657 12.42 16.69 18.49
CA TRP A 657 13.59 17.54 18.39
C TRP A 657 13.54 18.50 17.20
N ALA A 658 13.12 18.00 16.03
CA ALA A 658 12.99 18.78 14.80
C ALA A 658 11.91 19.87 14.91
N SER A 659 10.90 19.68 15.76
CA SER A 659 9.79 20.63 15.99
C SER A 659 9.89 21.40 17.31
N HIS A 660 11.08 21.44 17.93
CA HIS A 660 11.33 22.11 19.21
C HIS A 660 10.41 21.65 20.36
N GLY A 661 9.94 20.41 20.30
CA GLY A 661 9.01 19.77 21.22
C GLY A 661 9.66 18.92 22.31
N GLU A 662 10.96 19.08 22.61
CA GLU A 662 11.65 18.27 23.62
C GLU A 662 10.99 18.35 25.01
N ALA A 663 10.42 19.52 25.34
CA ALA A 663 9.70 19.74 26.59
C ALA A 663 8.37 18.96 26.69
N ASP A 664 7.81 18.52 25.55
CA ASP A 664 6.57 17.75 25.49
C ASP A 664 6.79 16.23 25.60
N LEU A 665 8.05 15.75 25.68
CA LEU A 665 8.39 14.32 25.71
C LEU A 665 7.57 13.55 26.75
N ASN A 666 7.47 14.08 27.97
CA ASN A 666 6.84 13.41 29.11
C ASN A 666 5.33 13.71 29.22
N ARG A 667 4.63 13.82 28.08
CA ARG A 667 3.17 14.00 28.03
C ARG A 667 2.55 12.78 27.36
N TRP A 668 1.76 12.01 28.12
CA TRP A 668 1.19 10.75 27.63
C TRP A 668 2.29 9.82 27.08
N TYR A 669 3.27 9.52 27.91
CA TYR A 669 4.54 8.90 27.51
C TYR A 669 4.95 7.77 28.46
N SER A 670 5.80 6.87 27.98
CA SER A 670 6.37 5.77 28.76
C SER A 670 7.89 5.77 28.62
N GLU A 671 8.63 5.60 29.71
CA GLU A 671 10.09 5.49 29.66
C GLU A 671 10.57 4.26 28.89
N ASN A 672 9.77 3.19 28.86
CA ASN A 672 10.10 1.94 28.20
C ASN A 672 9.54 1.96 26.77
N PHE A 673 10.40 1.88 25.74
CA PHE A 673 9.96 1.90 24.34
C PHE A 673 9.11 0.69 23.92
N ASN A 674 9.12 -0.39 24.71
CA ASN A 674 8.22 -1.53 24.50
C ASN A 674 6.78 -1.25 24.96
N VAL A 675 6.56 -0.15 25.70
CA VAL A 675 5.28 0.24 26.25
C VAL A 675 4.85 1.58 25.64
N GLU A 676 3.59 1.66 25.23
CA GLU A 676 3.01 2.89 24.68
C GLU A 676 1.85 3.39 25.53
N VAL A 677 1.68 4.71 25.55
CA VAL A 677 0.55 5.39 26.18
C VAL A 677 -0.31 6.01 25.09
N HIS A 678 -1.61 5.77 25.17
CA HIS A 678 -2.59 6.28 24.21
C HIS A 678 -3.69 7.00 24.99
N ALA A 679 -3.81 8.31 24.79
CA ALA A 679 -4.76 9.15 25.50
C ALA A 679 -5.90 9.60 24.61
N PHE A 680 -7.11 9.59 25.15
CA PHE A 680 -8.36 9.98 24.51
C PHE A 680 -9.01 11.06 25.37
N VAL A 681 -8.40 12.25 25.37
CA VAL A 681 -8.72 13.35 26.31
C VAL A 681 -10.20 13.73 26.24
N ALA A 682 -10.80 13.76 25.05
CA ALA A 682 -12.22 14.04 24.87
C ALA A 682 -13.14 13.02 25.57
N ASN A 683 -12.70 11.78 25.73
CA ASN A 683 -13.43 10.71 26.42
C ASN A 683 -13.00 10.54 27.88
N GLY A 684 -12.06 11.34 28.39
CA GLY A 684 -11.54 11.24 29.75
C GLY A 684 -10.87 9.90 30.05
N LYS A 685 -10.26 9.26 29.06
CA LYS A 685 -9.61 7.94 29.19
C LYS A 685 -8.21 7.92 28.59
N TYR A 686 -7.37 7.04 29.10
CA TYR A 686 -6.13 6.64 28.45
C TYR A 686 -5.85 5.16 28.71
N CYS A 687 -5.00 4.56 27.88
CA CYS A 687 -4.48 3.23 28.14
C CYS A 687 -2.96 3.19 28.08
N VAL A 688 -2.41 2.19 28.75
CA VAL A 688 -1.00 1.83 28.71
C VAL A 688 -0.89 0.40 28.20
N VAL A 689 -0.08 0.21 27.16
CA VAL A 689 -0.07 -1.02 26.36
C VAL A 689 1.33 -1.59 26.30
N ASN A 690 1.50 -2.84 26.74
CA ASN A 690 2.71 -3.59 26.52
C ASN A 690 2.70 -4.21 25.12
N ASN A 691 3.58 -3.75 24.23
CA ASN A 691 3.68 -4.23 22.86
C ASN A 691 4.57 -5.47 22.69
N THR A 692 4.93 -6.15 23.78
CA THR A 692 5.72 -7.39 23.75
C THR A 692 4.98 -8.54 24.42
N TYR A 693 5.37 -9.77 24.11
CA TYR A 693 4.86 -10.97 24.78
C TYR A 693 5.70 -11.36 26.01
N GLU A 694 6.38 -10.38 26.61
CA GLU A 694 7.16 -10.52 27.84
C GLU A 694 6.70 -9.44 28.84
N PRO A 695 6.75 -9.69 30.17
CA PRO A 695 6.44 -8.65 31.16
C PRO A 695 7.33 -7.42 31.00
N GLN A 696 6.75 -6.23 31.20
CA GLN A 696 7.45 -4.95 31.09
C GLN A 696 7.19 -4.09 32.32
N ASP A 697 8.27 -3.45 32.80
CA ASP A 697 8.18 -2.38 33.77
C ASP A 697 8.40 -1.04 33.08
N THR A 698 7.67 -0.02 33.52
CA THR A 698 7.85 1.34 33.02
C THR A 698 7.43 2.39 34.04
N VAL A 699 7.84 3.64 33.81
CA VAL A 699 7.21 4.82 34.40
C VAL A 699 6.32 5.44 33.34
N VAL A 700 5.04 5.57 33.67
CA VAL A 700 4.02 6.18 32.81
C VAL A 700 3.87 7.64 33.18
N TYR A 701 3.97 8.53 32.20
CA TYR A 701 3.70 9.96 32.33
C TYR A 701 2.33 10.28 31.74
N THR A 702 1.53 11.06 32.47
CA THR A 702 0.23 11.58 32.02
C THR A 702 0.34 13.08 31.72
N GLU A 703 -0.64 13.90 32.11
CA GLU A 703 -0.58 15.35 31.95
C GLU A 703 0.05 16.05 33.17
N ASN A 704 0.57 17.25 32.94
CA ASN A 704 1.10 18.15 33.97
C ASN A 704 2.30 17.58 34.76
N GLY A 705 3.07 16.67 34.17
CA GLY A 705 4.27 16.09 34.78
C GLY A 705 3.99 15.02 35.84
N ASN A 706 2.74 14.57 35.98
CA ASN A 706 2.42 13.43 36.83
C ASN A 706 2.96 12.13 36.24
N SER A 707 3.51 11.27 37.09
CA SER A 707 3.97 9.95 36.69
C SER A 707 3.80 8.90 37.77
N PHE A 708 3.78 7.63 37.38
CA PHE A 708 3.72 6.50 38.30
C PHE A 708 4.43 5.27 37.71
N PRO A 709 5.05 4.42 38.54
CA PRO A 709 5.59 3.15 38.09
C PRO A 709 4.44 2.18 37.78
N LEU A 710 4.61 1.38 36.72
CA LEU A 710 3.64 0.39 36.29
C LEU A 710 4.35 -0.88 35.82
N HIS A 711 3.90 -2.01 36.37
CA HIS A 711 4.19 -3.34 35.85
C HIS A 711 3.06 -3.78 34.92
N LEU A 712 3.40 -4.33 33.76
CA LEU A 712 2.48 -4.91 32.79
C LEU A 712 2.91 -6.34 32.48
N GLU A 713 1.95 -7.26 32.54
CA GLU A 713 2.15 -8.63 32.07
C GLU A 713 2.36 -8.65 30.54
N ALA A 714 2.79 -9.80 30.02
CA ALA A 714 2.94 -10.04 28.59
C ALA A 714 1.67 -9.62 27.81
N ASN A 715 1.83 -8.75 26.81
CA ASN A 715 0.79 -8.22 25.94
C ASN A 715 -0.37 -7.49 26.66
N GLU A 716 -0.23 -7.16 27.94
CA GLU A 716 -1.28 -6.54 28.74
C GLU A 716 -1.59 -5.11 28.29
N ILE A 717 -2.88 -4.74 28.36
CA ILE A 717 -3.38 -3.38 28.22
C ILE A 717 -4.13 -2.99 29.50
N LYS A 718 -3.82 -1.81 30.05
CA LYS A 718 -4.52 -1.24 31.21
C LYS A 718 -5.19 0.06 30.84
N TRP A 719 -6.49 0.16 31.12
CA TRP A 719 -7.29 1.37 30.93
C TRP A 719 -7.44 2.16 32.21
N TYR A 720 -7.39 3.49 32.08
CA TYR A 720 -7.47 4.46 33.16
C TYR A 720 -8.41 5.61 32.77
N ASN A 721 -8.90 6.33 33.76
CA ASN A 721 -9.62 7.58 33.57
C ASN A 721 -8.67 8.76 33.81
N ILE A 722 -8.88 9.86 33.08
CA ILE A 722 -8.10 11.12 33.18
C ILE A 722 -8.62 11.97 34.34
#